data_AF-A0A6G1WZU6-F1
#
_entry.id   AF-A0A6G1WZU6-F1
#
_cell.length_a   1.000
_cell.length_b   1.000
_cell.length_c   1.000
_cell.angle_alpha   90.00
_cell.angle_beta   90.00
_cell.angle_gamma   90.00
#
_symmetry.space_group_name_H-M   'P 1'
#
loop_
_entity.id
_entity.type
_entity.pdbx_description
1 polymer ?
#
loop_
_entity_poly.entity_id
_entity_poly.type
_entity_poly.pdbx_seq_one_letter_code
_entity_poly.pdbx_strand_id
1 'polypeptide(L)'
;MKKKIMTTAISALMLISLISVFQAGTASALDGAVRDRTTAITAAADRLVEEQNLDGGFRMWISEEPPSYLRTHNIGVTAIGILKAHELLGNAEYETALAKTYKFVVDHEPVYIQHPTKPTQWKESGVDSWPDIHFLINLAEAAESDSSLLAAIQSEVSGTTVSDIVALAKERWNGRQVHYGRVYPNVDGTATTMAEHIVNTRPGSLVPWDLEPAVKSALALHEKYPEDGYLVQAQDITKVIYDCLYGDTPTLNITNTEEQFYTLGLAGAIEAFTEAELYSEEASELKDLLIAYQNEVGFWDESELGDQESVQATAYSIMALIAQGDDDARTAAVKGSNWLVNTQNTLGGWKAVHPDSLEDDECLEADGEAAWALATAEAPVTIGEDGYYSIQSAIDSASSDDTIIVGPGIYEEEIKIMDKSLTLLGAQADVPIVDGERSGDESVIRGKVDWRERPSTFCLVRIQNSNVVINGFTIERAKQWTIAITGSSIRHEGISDILISYNYILGIAYGKDGIFRDSAAADVTITHNYIASNSRGIATNGGGTTITNNTFHGNGHGIAFHGGDPYSVYFPDYAESKYPTIISNNTFENDSTSVYLRLDRCHQSITITGNDITEARNDAIRTWNVYDEGQVVFGEATVLVNPAIHYNNIVGSTNFGINNQVTEINLDATHNWWGHPSGPRRDRGNPNCKAGRGDRVSENVRYHPWLSKPFQTVLEKHVGHYGFKGRHLGKGWNTLSVPIYLDNNAWGDIAACLDENIAYRFNASTQAWELMTTDNKLDPLDAIYIKMNSEDIAPLAVSASITNPPVKELKRGWNLVGLAVWEEENMSVDRALVSVELTPDGKRGYTIVVSPSLNQEHWIYTIVGQTEKPLMNKNEAYWVYMENPGNLAGFSSTPLPFWEPE
;
A
#
# COMPACT_ATOMS: atom_id res chain seq x y z
N MET A 1 47.97 -23.27 60.60
CA MET A 1 48.11 -24.13 61.79
C MET A 1 46.71 -24.66 62.16
N LYS A 2 46.10 -25.59 61.42
CA LYS A 2 45.86 -27.04 61.67
C LYS A 2 44.91 -27.45 60.52
N LYS A 3 45.19 -28.35 59.55
CA LYS A 3 45.34 -29.83 59.50
C LYS A 3 44.14 -30.66 60.02
N LYS A 4 43.70 -31.60 59.14
CA LYS A 4 42.82 -32.79 59.27
C LYS A 4 41.33 -32.54 58.89
N ILE A 5 40.65 -33.33 58.03
CA ILE A 5 40.58 -34.81 57.85
C ILE A 5 40.24 -35.17 56.36
N MET A 6 41.11 -35.84 55.57
CA MET A 6 40.98 -37.20 54.94
C MET A 6 39.58 -37.57 54.38
N THR A 7 39.30 -37.62 53.07
CA THR A 7 39.63 -38.63 52.02
C THR A 7 39.24 -40.08 52.37
N THR A 8 38.19 -40.64 51.74
CA THR A 8 38.09 -42.05 51.25
C THR A 8 36.91 -42.23 50.28
N ALA A 9 37.23 -42.68 49.06
CA ALA A 9 36.45 -43.48 48.10
C ALA A 9 34.92 -43.32 47.95
N ILE A 10 34.49 -42.73 46.83
CA ILE A 10 33.21 -43.05 46.17
C ILE A 10 33.52 -43.31 44.69
N SER A 11 33.80 -44.58 44.38
CA SER A 11 33.88 -45.14 43.02
C SER A 11 33.58 -46.62 43.11
N ALA A 12 32.31 -46.94 43.40
CA ALA A 12 31.71 -48.26 43.23
C ALA A 12 30.21 -48.16 43.54
N LEU A 13 29.41 -47.62 42.60
CA LEU A 13 27.97 -47.84 42.42
C LEU A 13 27.45 -46.90 41.31
N MET A 14 28.01 -47.04 40.11
CA MET A 14 27.36 -46.63 38.86
C MET A 14 26.96 -47.91 38.14
N LEU A 15 25.75 -48.39 38.42
CA LEU A 15 24.84 -49.09 37.50
C LEU A 15 23.63 -49.58 38.32
N ILE A 16 22.43 -49.34 37.79
CA ILE A 16 21.12 -49.88 38.21
C ILE A 16 20.39 -49.05 39.29
N SER A 17 19.69 -48.00 38.84
CA SER A 17 18.32 -47.70 39.29
C SER A 17 17.60 -46.90 38.19
N LEU A 18 17.10 -47.64 37.20
CA LEU A 18 16.05 -47.19 36.29
C LEU A 18 14.72 -47.16 37.07
N ILE A 19 13.87 -46.20 36.71
CA ILE A 19 12.43 -46.05 37.04
C ILE A 19 12.11 -45.06 38.17
N SER A 20 11.37 -44.02 37.74
CA SER A 20 10.39 -43.18 38.44
C SER A 20 10.82 -41.83 39.05
N VAL A 21 10.13 -40.80 38.53
CA VAL A 21 9.85 -39.46 39.06
C VAL A 21 10.94 -38.40 38.92
N PHE A 22 10.87 -37.65 37.82
CA PHE A 22 11.16 -36.22 37.84
C PHE A 22 9.88 -35.47 37.50
N GLN A 23 9.26 -34.90 38.52
CA GLN A 23 8.25 -33.85 38.41
C GLN A 23 8.74 -32.68 39.25
N ALA A 24 8.47 -31.48 38.72
CA ALA A 24 8.64 -30.15 39.29
C ALA A 24 10.06 -29.54 39.28
N GLY A 25 10.22 -28.51 38.46
CA GLY A 25 11.21 -27.46 38.77
C GLY A 25 11.76 -26.56 37.68
N THR A 26 11.02 -26.16 36.64
CA THR A 26 11.29 -24.90 35.91
C THR A 26 10.00 -24.28 35.38
N ALA A 27 9.21 -23.67 36.26
CA ALA A 27 8.28 -22.62 35.86
C ALA A 27 9.11 -21.32 35.73
N SER A 28 9.66 -21.08 34.55
CA SER A 28 10.08 -19.74 34.10
C SER A 28 10.13 -19.70 32.58
N ALA A 29 9.34 -18.79 32.01
CA ALA A 29 9.19 -18.44 30.58
C ALA A 29 8.41 -19.44 29.72
N LEU A 30 7.08 -19.34 29.75
CA LEU A 30 6.15 -19.61 28.64
C LEU A 30 4.78 -19.06 29.08
N ASP A 31 4.66 -17.74 29.05
CA ASP A 31 3.39 -17.04 29.24
C ASP A 31 3.27 -16.13 28.00
N GLY A 32 2.37 -16.47 27.07
CA GLY A 32 2.09 -15.67 25.87
C GLY A 32 2.94 -15.93 24.60
N ALA A 33 3.21 -17.18 24.22
CA ALA A 33 3.76 -17.45 22.88
C ALA A 33 2.64 -17.31 21.83
N VAL A 34 2.82 -16.42 20.86
CA VAL A 34 1.97 -16.33 19.65
C VAL A 34 2.06 -17.66 18.92
N ARG A 35 0.90 -18.27 18.62
CA ARG A 35 0.83 -19.56 17.93
C ARG A 35 0.56 -19.34 16.44
N ASP A 36 1.26 -20.06 15.59
CA ASP A 36 0.85 -20.27 14.21
C ASP A 36 -0.32 -21.27 14.15
N ARG A 37 -0.97 -21.37 12.99
CA ARG A 37 -2.09 -22.27 12.70
C ARG A 37 -1.76 -23.73 13.05
N THR A 38 -0.61 -24.21 12.60
CA THR A 38 -0.18 -25.61 12.76
C THR A 38 0.03 -25.93 14.23
N THR A 39 0.70 -25.05 14.97
CA THR A 39 0.90 -25.20 16.42
C THR A 39 -0.42 -25.19 17.19
N ALA A 40 -1.37 -24.32 16.83
CA ALA A 40 -2.66 -24.26 17.51
C ALA A 40 -3.50 -25.54 17.29
N ILE A 41 -3.55 -26.04 16.05
CA ILE A 41 -4.24 -27.29 15.70
C ILE A 41 -3.58 -28.48 16.40
N THR A 42 -2.24 -28.54 16.39
CA THR A 42 -1.48 -29.61 17.05
C THR A 42 -1.78 -29.64 18.55
N ALA A 43 -1.74 -28.49 19.23
CA ALA A 43 -2.01 -28.41 20.66
C ALA A 43 -3.44 -28.87 21.02
N ALA A 44 -4.44 -28.53 20.20
CA ALA A 44 -5.81 -29.01 20.39
C ALA A 44 -5.91 -30.52 20.19
N ALA A 45 -5.36 -31.04 19.08
CA ALA A 45 -5.42 -32.47 18.77
C ALA A 45 -4.66 -33.33 19.79
N ASP A 46 -3.46 -32.92 20.20
CA ASP A 46 -2.66 -33.60 21.24
C ASP A 46 -3.45 -33.69 22.54
N ARG A 47 -4.13 -32.61 22.92
CA ARG A 47 -4.99 -32.58 24.10
C ARG A 47 -6.18 -33.52 23.97
N LEU A 48 -6.89 -33.49 22.85
CA LEU A 48 -8.03 -34.38 22.60
C LEU A 48 -7.61 -35.85 22.70
N VAL A 49 -6.42 -36.20 22.19
CA VAL A 49 -5.84 -37.54 22.29
C VAL A 49 -5.45 -37.90 23.72
N GLU A 50 -4.86 -36.97 24.48
CA GLU A 50 -4.52 -37.17 25.90
C GLU A 50 -5.77 -37.43 26.75
N GLU A 51 -6.87 -36.75 26.45
CA GLU A 51 -8.14 -36.82 27.18
C GLU A 51 -9.09 -37.92 26.66
N GLN A 52 -8.69 -38.68 25.64
CA GLN A 52 -9.47 -39.79 25.11
C GLN A 52 -9.62 -40.90 26.16
N ASN A 53 -10.85 -41.40 26.34
CA ASN A 53 -11.09 -42.53 27.24
C ASN A 53 -10.43 -43.81 26.72
N LEU A 54 -10.10 -44.74 27.64
CA LEU A 54 -9.50 -46.03 27.29
C LEU A 54 -10.36 -46.88 26.35
N ASP A 55 -11.67 -46.68 26.32
CA ASP A 55 -12.59 -47.38 25.44
C ASP A 55 -12.69 -46.76 24.02
N GLY A 56 -12.10 -45.58 23.80
CA GLY A 56 -12.02 -44.91 22.50
C GLY A 56 -13.02 -43.79 22.26
N GLY A 57 -13.98 -43.56 23.17
CA GLY A 57 -14.83 -42.36 23.12
C GLY A 57 -14.30 -41.22 23.99
N PHE A 58 -15.05 -40.13 24.10
CA PHE A 58 -14.62 -38.92 24.80
C PHE A 58 -15.65 -38.46 25.84
N ARG A 59 -15.18 -37.81 26.90
CA ARG A 59 -16.06 -37.07 27.83
C ARG A 59 -16.47 -35.73 27.20
N MET A 60 -17.63 -35.21 27.57
CA MET A 60 -18.02 -33.86 27.12
C MET A 60 -17.24 -32.78 27.88
N TRP A 61 -17.22 -32.85 29.21
CA TRP A 61 -16.62 -31.85 30.11
C TRP A 61 -15.39 -32.39 30.85
N ILE A 62 -14.36 -31.57 31.01
CA ILE A 62 -13.08 -31.95 31.65
C ILE A 62 -13.18 -32.02 33.18
N SER A 63 -14.02 -31.18 33.80
CA SER A 63 -14.16 -31.06 35.26
C SER A 63 -15.02 -32.16 35.91
N GLU A 64 -15.70 -32.97 35.11
CA GLU A 64 -16.45 -34.12 35.63
C GLU A 64 -15.47 -35.20 36.14
N GLU A 65 -15.51 -35.54 37.44
CA GLU A 65 -14.87 -36.77 37.93
C GLU A 65 -15.42 -37.95 37.13
N PRO A 66 -14.61 -38.90 36.62
CA PRO A 66 -15.11 -40.00 35.80
C PRO A 66 -16.11 -40.84 36.61
N PRO A 67 -17.44 -40.73 36.37
CA PRO A 67 -18.42 -41.44 37.19
C PRO A 67 -18.53 -42.85 36.65
N SER A 68 -18.60 -43.83 37.55
CA SER A 68 -18.62 -45.27 37.25
C SER A 68 -19.89 -45.79 36.54
N TYR A 69 -20.64 -44.95 35.83
CA TYR A 69 -21.82 -45.32 35.05
C TYR A 69 -22.11 -44.25 33.98
N LEU A 70 -21.76 -44.55 32.72
CA LEU A 70 -22.36 -44.08 31.46
C LEU A 70 -22.93 -42.66 31.46
N ARG A 71 -22.13 -41.66 31.03
CA ARG A 71 -22.61 -40.31 30.72
C ARG A 71 -21.96 -39.86 29.41
N THR A 72 -22.67 -40.07 28.30
CA THR A 72 -22.44 -39.49 26.95
C THR A 72 -21.00 -39.50 26.43
N HIS A 73 -20.63 -40.54 25.68
CA HIS A 73 -19.43 -40.48 24.85
C HIS A 73 -19.67 -39.47 23.73
N ASN A 74 -19.01 -38.32 23.78
CA ASN A 74 -18.94 -37.45 22.61
C ASN A 74 -17.98 -38.10 21.61
N ILE A 75 -18.37 -38.18 20.34
CA ILE A 75 -17.54 -38.76 19.29
C ILE A 75 -17.51 -37.79 18.13
N GLY A 76 -18.61 -37.66 17.38
CA GLY A 76 -18.70 -36.95 16.10
C GLY A 76 -17.70 -35.81 15.91
N VAL A 77 -18.01 -34.61 16.40
CA VAL A 77 -17.18 -33.43 16.15
C VAL A 77 -15.84 -33.46 16.88
N THR A 78 -15.77 -34.05 18.08
CA THR A 78 -14.51 -34.21 18.84
C THR A 78 -13.49 -35.03 18.04
N ALA A 79 -13.92 -36.16 17.46
CA ALA A 79 -13.08 -37.03 16.65
C ALA A 79 -12.78 -36.42 15.27
N ILE A 80 -13.71 -35.65 14.69
CA ILE A 80 -13.46 -34.88 13.47
C ILE A 80 -12.32 -33.87 13.68
N GLY A 81 -12.25 -33.20 14.83
CA GLY A 81 -11.12 -32.31 15.16
C GLY A 81 -9.76 -33.01 15.07
N ILE A 82 -9.65 -34.21 15.65
CA ILE A 82 -8.43 -35.06 15.55
C ILE A 82 -8.17 -35.48 14.11
N LEU A 83 -9.22 -35.87 13.38
CA LEU A 83 -9.11 -36.31 11.99
C LEU A 83 -8.59 -35.17 11.09
N LYS A 84 -9.13 -33.97 11.24
CA LYS A 84 -8.73 -32.78 10.47
C LYS A 84 -7.31 -32.35 10.81
N ALA A 85 -6.90 -32.48 12.07
CA ALA A 85 -5.50 -32.31 12.46
C ALA A 85 -4.58 -33.37 11.83
N HIS A 86 -5.01 -34.63 11.76
CA HIS A 86 -4.25 -35.69 11.11
C HIS A 86 -4.11 -35.50 9.60
N GLU A 87 -5.17 -35.08 8.91
CA GLU A 87 -5.11 -34.74 7.48
C GLU A 87 -4.07 -33.65 7.19
N LEU A 88 -3.86 -32.73 8.13
CA LEU A 88 -2.85 -31.68 8.03
C LEU A 88 -1.42 -32.16 8.40
N LEU A 89 -1.30 -33.02 9.41
CA LEU A 89 -0.02 -33.27 10.11
C LEU A 89 0.56 -34.68 9.89
N GLY A 90 -0.25 -35.67 9.48
CA GLY A 90 0.18 -37.06 9.30
C GLY A 90 0.71 -37.73 10.58
N ASN A 91 0.16 -37.38 11.76
CA ASN A 91 0.65 -37.88 13.04
C ASN A 91 0.07 -39.26 13.38
N ALA A 92 0.94 -40.24 13.68
CA ALA A 92 0.58 -41.62 14.01
C ALA A 92 -0.15 -41.79 15.36
N GLU A 93 0.03 -40.87 16.31
CA GLU A 93 -0.74 -40.89 17.56
C GLU A 93 -2.22 -40.59 17.29
N TYR A 94 -2.50 -39.73 16.30
CA TYR A 94 -3.87 -39.39 15.89
C TYR A 94 -4.53 -40.57 15.18
N GLU A 95 -3.80 -41.28 14.31
CA GLU A 95 -4.27 -42.52 13.69
C GLU A 95 -4.70 -43.54 14.75
N THR A 96 -3.90 -43.69 15.81
CA THR A 96 -4.19 -44.61 16.91
C THR A 96 -5.46 -44.20 17.67
N ALA A 97 -5.63 -42.90 17.94
CA ALA A 97 -6.84 -42.38 18.61
C ALA A 97 -8.10 -42.58 17.74
N LEU A 98 -8.02 -42.26 16.46
CA LEU A 98 -9.12 -42.42 15.49
C LEU A 98 -9.50 -43.91 15.33
N ALA A 99 -8.53 -44.82 15.30
CA ALA A 99 -8.76 -46.26 15.25
C ALA A 99 -9.53 -46.77 16.48
N LYS A 100 -9.19 -46.29 17.69
CA LYS A 100 -9.93 -46.60 18.92
C LYS A 100 -11.35 -46.05 18.88
N THR A 101 -11.53 -44.84 18.36
CA THR A 101 -12.87 -44.26 18.19
C THR A 101 -13.71 -45.08 17.21
N TYR A 102 -13.15 -45.51 16.08
CA TYR A 102 -13.86 -46.41 15.16
C TYR A 102 -14.23 -47.74 15.85
N LYS A 103 -13.30 -48.33 16.60
CA LYS A 103 -13.59 -49.53 17.40
C LYS A 103 -14.72 -49.30 18.40
N PHE A 104 -14.74 -48.15 19.07
CA PHE A 104 -15.82 -47.79 19.98
C PHE A 104 -17.17 -47.75 19.24
N VAL A 105 -17.24 -47.11 18.07
CA VAL A 105 -18.46 -47.04 17.23
C VAL A 105 -18.92 -48.43 16.78
N VAL A 106 -18.00 -49.34 16.47
CA VAL A 106 -18.29 -50.74 16.11
C VAL A 106 -18.83 -51.53 17.31
N ASP A 107 -18.24 -51.35 18.48
CA ASP A 107 -18.62 -52.08 19.70
C ASP A 107 -19.95 -51.59 20.32
N HIS A 108 -20.47 -50.43 19.88
CA HIS A 108 -21.68 -49.81 20.41
C HIS A 108 -22.76 -49.63 19.33
N GLU A 109 -23.79 -50.48 19.37
CA GLU A 109 -24.93 -50.41 18.45
C GLU A 109 -25.84 -49.18 18.72
N PRO A 110 -26.60 -48.69 17.71
CA PRO A 110 -27.59 -47.63 17.86
C PRO A 110 -28.71 -48.02 18.81
N VAL A 111 -29.30 -47.04 19.48
CA VAL A 111 -30.43 -47.27 20.39
C VAL A 111 -31.58 -46.34 20.02
N TYR A 112 -32.60 -46.92 19.37
CA TYR A 112 -33.76 -46.20 18.84
C TYR A 112 -34.98 -46.28 19.77
N ILE A 113 -34.88 -45.76 21.00
CA ILE A 113 -36.01 -45.77 21.96
C ILE A 113 -36.82 -44.46 21.83
N GLN A 114 -38.03 -44.55 21.25
CA GLN A 114 -39.00 -43.44 21.26
C GLN A 114 -39.66 -43.33 22.65
N HIS A 115 -39.29 -42.33 23.46
CA HIS A 115 -39.97 -42.04 24.72
C HIS A 115 -41.08 -40.99 24.54
N PRO A 116 -42.37 -41.31 24.84
CA PRO A 116 -43.49 -40.42 24.55
C PRO A 116 -43.68 -39.23 25.51
N THR A 117 -42.93 -39.10 26.61
CA THR A 117 -43.20 -38.06 27.63
C THR A 117 -42.01 -37.53 28.42
N LYS A 118 -40.78 -37.97 28.12
CA LYS A 118 -39.55 -37.38 28.67
C LYS A 118 -38.46 -37.49 27.61
N PRO A 119 -37.62 -36.45 27.40
CA PRO A 119 -36.33 -36.66 26.77
C PRO A 119 -35.66 -37.77 27.58
N THR A 120 -35.27 -38.85 26.92
CA THR A 120 -34.44 -39.86 27.55
C THR A 120 -33.29 -39.14 28.23
N GLN A 121 -33.09 -39.40 29.52
CA GLN A 121 -31.77 -39.12 30.10
C GLN A 121 -30.79 -39.84 29.19
N TRP A 122 -29.80 -39.10 28.68
CA TRP A 122 -28.72 -39.44 27.75
C TRP A 122 -27.90 -40.73 28.03
N LYS A 123 -28.37 -41.57 28.94
CA LYS A 123 -27.80 -42.81 29.48
C LYS A 123 -27.98 -44.04 28.58
N GLU A 124 -28.79 -43.96 27.53
CA GLU A 124 -29.17 -45.08 26.67
C GLU A 124 -28.97 -44.80 25.18
N SER A 125 -28.39 -43.66 24.79
CA SER A 125 -28.20 -43.26 23.39
C SER A 125 -27.09 -44.12 22.74
N GLY A 126 -27.38 -44.78 21.63
CA GLY A 126 -26.35 -45.47 20.84
C GLY A 126 -25.50 -44.50 20.01
N VAL A 127 -24.53 -45.02 19.27
CA VAL A 127 -23.65 -44.21 18.40
C VAL A 127 -24.28 -44.08 17.01
N ASP A 128 -25.16 -43.09 16.87
CA ASP A 128 -25.95 -42.89 15.66
C ASP A 128 -26.33 -41.42 15.40
N SER A 129 -25.65 -40.45 16.03
CA SER A 129 -25.90 -39.03 15.75
C SER A 129 -25.42 -38.65 14.34
N TRP A 130 -25.95 -37.56 13.78
CA TRP A 130 -25.49 -37.10 12.46
C TRP A 130 -24.01 -36.74 12.44
N PRO A 131 -23.43 -36.06 13.46
CA PRO A 131 -21.99 -35.91 13.57
C PRO A 131 -21.21 -37.23 13.60
N ASP A 132 -21.71 -38.28 14.25
CA ASP A 132 -21.05 -39.60 14.26
C ASP A 132 -21.05 -40.25 12.86
N ILE A 133 -22.17 -40.12 12.15
CA ILE A 133 -22.31 -40.60 10.76
C ILE A 133 -21.33 -39.84 9.86
N HIS A 134 -21.27 -38.52 10.00
CA HIS A 134 -20.35 -37.68 9.23
C HIS A 134 -18.89 -38.03 9.52
N PHE A 135 -18.53 -38.23 10.79
CA PHE A 135 -17.20 -38.71 11.20
C PHE A 135 -16.82 -40.02 10.49
N LEU A 136 -17.71 -41.02 10.45
CA LEU A 136 -17.42 -42.29 9.78
C LEU A 136 -17.14 -42.12 8.29
N ILE A 137 -17.85 -41.20 7.62
CA ILE A 137 -17.65 -40.93 6.19
C ILE A 137 -16.29 -40.26 5.97
N ASN A 138 -15.98 -39.21 6.73
CA ASN A 138 -14.69 -38.52 6.66
C ASN A 138 -13.53 -39.47 7.01
N LEU A 139 -13.70 -40.32 8.03
CA LEU A 139 -12.69 -41.32 8.41
C LEU A 139 -12.42 -42.30 7.27
N ALA A 140 -13.47 -42.74 6.57
CA ALA A 140 -13.32 -43.62 5.43
C ALA A 140 -12.58 -42.95 4.27
N GLU A 141 -12.86 -41.68 3.99
CA GLU A 141 -12.19 -40.90 2.95
C GLU A 141 -10.71 -40.65 3.27
N ALA A 142 -10.41 -40.30 4.52
CA ALA A 142 -9.03 -40.20 4.98
C ALA A 142 -8.32 -41.56 4.87
N ALA A 143 -8.93 -42.66 5.31
CA ALA A 143 -8.35 -44.00 5.22
C ALA A 143 -8.24 -44.54 3.77
N GLU A 144 -9.02 -44.00 2.83
CA GLU A 144 -8.90 -44.30 1.40
C GLU A 144 -7.62 -43.70 0.80
N SER A 145 -7.23 -42.51 1.28
CA SER A 145 -6.02 -41.80 0.84
C SER A 145 -4.79 -42.08 1.70
N ASP A 146 -4.97 -42.51 2.95
CA ASP A 146 -3.91 -42.82 3.92
C ASP A 146 -3.92 -44.29 4.36
N SER A 147 -2.91 -45.02 3.88
CA SER A 147 -2.73 -46.44 4.21
C SER A 147 -2.26 -46.70 5.65
N SER A 148 -1.59 -45.77 6.33
CA SER A 148 -1.21 -45.95 7.73
C SER A 148 -2.40 -45.78 8.66
N LEU A 149 -3.28 -44.81 8.39
CA LEU A 149 -4.56 -44.69 9.09
C LEU A 149 -5.41 -45.96 8.95
N LEU A 150 -5.54 -46.51 7.73
CA LEU A 150 -6.25 -47.78 7.52
C LEU A 150 -5.58 -48.94 8.28
N ALA A 151 -4.25 -49.00 8.32
CA ALA A 151 -3.53 -50.02 9.07
C ALA A 151 -3.75 -49.88 10.60
N ALA A 152 -3.80 -48.66 11.13
CA ALA A 152 -4.14 -48.40 12.52
C ALA A 152 -5.56 -48.88 12.85
N ILE A 153 -6.55 -48.57 12.00
CA ILE A 153 -7.92 -49.06 12.13
C ILE A 153 -7.96 -50.60 12.14
N GLN A 154 -7.23 -51.25 11.22
CA GLN A 154 -7.15 -52.71 11.14
C GLN A 154 -6.49 -53.37 12.37
N SER A 155 -5.70 -52.61 13.13
CA SER A 155 -5.08 -53.09 14.36
C SER A 155 -6.09 -53.18 15.52
N GLU A 156 -7.08 -52.29 15.55
CA GLU A 156 -8.16 -52.26 16.55
C GLU A 156 -9.36 -53.12 16.11
N VAL A 157 -9.71 -53.11 14.82
CA VAL A 157 -10.80 -53.88 14.21
C VAL A 157 -10.27 -54.69 13.02
N SER A 158 -9.92 -55.95 13.29
CA SER A 158 -9.23 -56.80 12.31
C SER A 158 -10.07 -57.05 11.05
N GLY A 159 -9.47 -56.80 9.88
CA GLY A 159 -10.07 -57.09 8.58
C GLY A 159 -10.92 -55.96 8.00
N THR A 160 -11.05 -54.82 8.69
CA THR A 160 -11.78 -53.64 8.20
C THR A 160 -11.21 -53.14 6.88
N THR A 161 -12.11 -52.89 5.93
CA THR A 161 -11.85 -52.18 4.67
C THR A 161 -12.51 -50.80 4.69
N VAL A 162 -12.06 -49.89 3.83
CA VAL A 162 -12.72 -48.57 3.64
C VAL A 162 -14.22 -48.74 3.38
N SER A 163 -14.60 -49.70 2.54
CA SER A 163 -16.01 -49.98 2.24
C SER A 163 -16.81 -50.42 3.46
N ASP A 164 -16.20 -51.11 4.43
CA ASP A 164 -16.88 -51.49 5.68
C ASP A 164 -17.17 -50.28 6.56
N ILE A 165 -16.26 -49.29 6.60
CA ILE A 165 -16.46 -48.03 7.34
C ILE A 165 -17.63 -47.25 6.71
N VAL A 166 -17.63 -47.07 5.38
CA VAL A 166 -18.72 -46.38 4.67
C VAL A 166 -20.04 -47.14 4.79
N ALA A 167 -20.01 -48.48 4.74
CA ALA A 167 -21.21 -49.32 4.91
C ALA A 167 -21.81 -49.15 6.31
N LEU A 168 -20.97 -49.03 7.35
CA LEU A 168 -21.41 -48.73 8.71
C LEU A 168 -22.09 -47.36 8.79
N ALA A 169 -21.50 -46.31 8.21
CA ALA A 169 -22.11 -44.99 8.16
C ALA A 169 -23.51 -45.02 7.50
N LYS A 170 -23.60 -45.72 6.36
CA LYS A 170 -24.86 -45.93 5.63
C LYS A 170 -25.89 -46.70 6.46
N GLU A 171 -25.48 -47.75 7.16
CA GLU A 171 -26.36 -48.50 8.07
C GLU A 171 -26.94 -47.58 9.15
N ARG A 172 -26.08 -46.78 9.80
CA ARG A 172 -26.46 -45.83 10.85
C ARG A 172 -27.43 -44.76 10.33
N TRP A 173 -27.17 -44.18 9.16
CA TRP A 173 -28.08 -43.23 8.51
C TRP A 173 -29.46 -43.84 8.24
N ASN A 174 -29.49 -44.99 7.56
CA ASN A 174 -30.74 -45.63 7.17
C ASN A 174 -31.56 -46.05 8.40
N GLY A 175 -30.91 -46.57 9.44
CA GLY A 175 -31.56 -46.89 10.72
C GLY A 175 -32.18 -45.66 11.38
N ARG A 176 -31.42 -44.55 11.45
CA ARG A 176 -31.90 -43.27 12.00
C ARG A 176 -33.10 -42.74 11.22
N GLN A 177 -33.03 -42.70 9.89
CA GLN A 177 -34.14 -42.27 9.03
C GLN A 177 -35.42 -43.07 9.29
N VAL A 178 -35.32 -44.40 9.30
CA VAL A 178 -36.47 -45.29 9.49
C VAL A 178 -37.10 -45.12 10.88
N HIS A 179 -36.30 -44.86 11.92
CA HIS A 179 -36.77 -44.79 13.30
C HIS A 179 -37.21 -43.40 13.75
N TYR A 180 -36.44 -42.36 13.43
CA TYR A 180 -36.75 -40.97 13.81
C TYR A 180 -37.71 -40.30 12.83
N GLY A 181 -37.72 -40.69 11.55
CA GLY A 181 -38.73 -40.23 10.60
C GLY A 181 -40.08 -40.95 10.71
N ARG A 182 -40.20 -42.00 11.54
CA ARG A 182 -41.43 -42.79 11.60
C ARG A 182 -42.61 -41.97 12.11
N VAL A 183 -43.61 -41.79 11.25
CA VAL A 183 -44.91 -41.21 11.62
C VAL A 183 -45.83 -42.34 12.10
N TYR A 184 -46.21 -42.29 13.38
CA TYR A 184 -47.10 -43.29 13.99
C TYR A 184 -48.48 -43.31 13.28
N PRO A 185 -49.08 -44.49 12.99
CA PRO A 185 -48.65 -45.81 13.44
C PRO A 185 -47.77 -46.65 12.50
N ASN A 186 -47.66 -46.41 11.18
CA ASN A 186 -47.01 -47.37 10.26
C ASN A 186 -46.58 -46.77 8.89
N VAL A 187 -45.91 -45.62 8.86
CA VAL A 187 -45.22 -45.16 7.62
C VAL A 187 -43.72 -45.21 7.89
N ASP A 188 -42.96 -45.86 7.01
CA ASP A 188 -41.49 -45.84 7.07
C ASP A 188 -41.01 -44.38 6.99
N GLY A 189 -40.06 -44.01 7.85
CA GLY A 189 -39.59 -42.64 7.94
C GLY A 189 -38.88 -42.17 6.67
N THR A 190 -39.16 -40.94 6.27
CA THR A 190 -38.42 -40.20 5.24
C THR A 190 -37.45 -39.21 5.86
N ALA A 191 -36.48 -38.72 5.09
CA ALA A 191 -35.58 -37.65 5.52
C ALA A 191 -36.33 -36.39 5.95
N THR A 192 -37.39 -36.00 5.21
CA THR A 192 -38.29 -34.90 5.59
C THR A 192 -38.92 -35.13 6.96
N THR A 193 -39.56 -36.28 7.17
CA THR A 193 -40.24 -36.56 8.45
C THR A 193 -39.26 -36.71 9.62
N MET A 194 -38.02 -37.12 9.34
CA MET A 194 -36.94 -37.17 10.34
C MET A 194 -36.51 -35.75 10.74
N ALA A 195 -36.35 -34.84 9.79
CA ALA A 195 -36.05 -33.44 10.06
C ALA A 195 -37.22 -32.74 10.78
N GLU A 196 -38.45 -32.90 10.31
CA GLU A 196 -39.66 -32.39 10.97
C GLU A 196 -39.81 -32.94 12.40
N HIS A 197 -39.39 -34.17 12.66
CA HIS A 197 -39.39 -34.71 14.03
C HIS A 197 -38.49 -33.89 14.96
N ILE A 198 -37.30 -33.48 14.51
CA ILE A 198 -36.42 -32.59 15.28
C ILE A 198 -37.07 -31.23 15.48
N VAL A 199 -37.59 -30.60 14.42
CA VAL A 199 -38.32 -29.32 14.51
C VAL A 199 -39.43 -29.36 15.57
N ASN A 200 -40.15 -30.48 15.67
CA ASN A 200 -41.26 -30.65 16.61
C ASN A 200 -40.84 -31.02 18.04
N THR A 201 -39.64 -31.57 18.24
CA THR A 201 -39.17 -32.08 19.53
C THR A 201 -38.13 -31.19 20.20
N ARG A 202 -37.39 -30.41 19.41
CA ARG A 202 -36.44 -29.38 19.86
C ARG A 202 -37.08 -28.00 19.67
N PRO A 203 -37.40 -27.27 20.74
CA PRO A 203 -37.83 -25.89 20.59
C PRO A 203 -36.62 -24.96 20.41
N GLY A 204 -36.70 -24.03 19.45
CA GLY A 204 -35.83 -22.85 19.39
C GLY A 204 -34.94 -22.74 18.16
N SER A 205 -34.02 -21.78 18.23
CA SER A 205 -33.25 -21.29 17.08
C SER A 205 -32.03 -22.17 16.72
N LEU A 206 -31.77 -23.22 17.50
CA LEU A 206 -30.70 -24.21 17.29
C LEU A 206 -31.04 -25.26 16.20
N VAL A 207 -32.31 -25.39 15.81
CA VAL A 207 -32.76 -26.46 14.90
C VAL A 207 -32.01 -26.51 13.56
N PRO A 208 -31.71 -25.40 12.88
CA PRO A 208 -30.88 -25.42 11.66
C PRO A 208 -29.51 -26.05 11.89
N TRP A 209 -28.83 -25.70 12.99
CA TRP A 209 -27.54 -26.26 13.38
C TRP A 209 -27.64 -27.77 13.67
N ASP A 210 -28.68 -28.22 14.38
CA ASP A 210 -28.90 -29.65 14.64
C ASP A 210 -29.10 -30.45 13.34
N LEU A 211 -29.72 -29.86 12.32
CA LEU A 211 -30.06 -30.53 11.05
C LEU A 211 -28.94 -30.47 10.01
N GLU A 212 -28.05 -29.48 10.08
CA GLU A 212 -26.98 -29.25 9.10
C GLU A 212 -26.05 -30.47 8.93
N PRO A 213 -25.56 -31.15 10.00
CA PRO A 213 -24.71 -32.32 9.84
C PRO A 213 -25.42 -33.47 9.10
N ALA A 214 -26.76 -33.48 9.08
CA ALA A 214 -27.53 -34.44 8.30
C ALA A 214 -27.45 -34.14 6.80
N VAL A 215 -27.46 -32.86 6.40
CA VAL A 215 -27.27 -32.43 5.01
C VAL A 215 -25.87 -32.85 4.54
N LYS A 216 -24.81 -32.51 5.30
CA LYS A 216 -23.43 -32.96 5.04
C LYS A 216 -23.32 -34.46 4.85
N SER A 217 -23.88 -35.22 5.80
CA SER A 217 -23.83 -36.69 5.77
C SER A 217 -24.56 -37.28 4.55
N ALA A 218 -25.71 -36.73 4.18
CA ALA A 218 -26.46 -37.18 3.02
C ALA A 218 -25.73 -36.86 1.70
N LEU A 219 -25.13 -35.68 1.58
CA LEU A 219 -24.33 -35.31 0.40
C LEU A 219 -23.10 -36.21 0.29
N ALA A 220 -22.36 -36.43 1.39
CA ALA A 220 -21.20 -37.31 1.37
C ALA A 220 -21.57 -38.78 1.07
N LEU A 221 -22.72 -39.28 1.59
CA LEU A 221 -23.25 -40.60 1.20
C LEU A 221 -23.68 -40.64 -0.27
N HIS A 222 -24.19 -39.54 -0.83
CA HIS A 222 -24.55 -39.47 -2.25
C HIS A 222 -23.32 -39.67 -3.15
N GLU A 223 -22.17 -39.11 -2.79
CA GLU A 223 -20.93 -39.33 -3.54
C GLU A 223 -20.52 -40.80 -3.60
N LYS A 224 -20.69 -41.53 -2.48
CA LYS A 224 -20.37 -42.97 -2.40
C LYS A 224 -21.49 -43.86 -2.98
N TYR A 225 -22.75 -43.41 -2.93
CA TYR A 225 -23.94 -44.15 -3.36
C TYR A 225 -24.92 -43.26 -4.16
N PRO A 226 -24.57 -42.87 -5.40
CA PRO A 226 -25.34 -41.88 -6.14
C PRO A 226 -26.77 -42.31 -6.47
N GLU A 227 -27.01 -43.61 -6.63
CA GLU A 227 -28.30 -44.19 -7.01
C GLU A 227 -29.27 -44.40 -5.83
N ASP A 228 -28.82 -44.18 -4.58
CA ASP A 228 -29.61 -44.49 -3.38
C ASP A 228 -30.48 -43.31 -2.90
N GLY A 229 -30.50 -42.20 -3.65
CA GLY A 229 -31.39 -41.07 -3.42
C GLY A 229 -30.97 -40.10 -2.31
N TYR A 230 -29.73 -40.19 -1.82
CA TYR A 230 -29.24 -39.33 -0.73
C TYR A 230 -29.19 -37.84 -1.09
N LEU A 231 -28.96 -37.47 -2.36
CA LEU A 231 -29.04 -36.08 -2.80
C LEU A 231 -30.44 -35.48 -2.55
N VAL A 232 -31.49 -36.23 -2.89
CA VAL A 232 -32.88 -35.78 -2.66
C VAL A 232 -33.15 -35.66 -1.16
N GLN A 233 -32.61 -36.57 -0.35
CA GLN A 233 -32.73 -36.50 1.10
C GLN A 233 -32.04 -35.24 1.68
N ALA A 234 -30.84 -34.90 1.19
CA ALA A 234 -30.14 -33.67 1.57
C ALA A 234 -30.98 -32.43 1.22
N GLN A 235 -31.53 -32.38 0.00
CA GLN A 235 -32.38 -31.29 -0.47
C GLN A 235 -33.69 -31.19 0.35
N ASP A 236 -34.30 -32.32 0.70
CA ASP A 236 -35.50 -32.36 1.54
C ASP A 236 -35.23 -31.82 2.95
N ILE A 237 -34.10 -32.18 3.56
CA ILE A 237 -33.70 -31.65 4.88
C ILE A 237 -33.39 -30.15 4.77
N THR A 238 -32.68 -29.73 3.72
CA THR A 238 -32.36 -28.33 3.46
C THR A 238 -33.62 -27.48 3.31
N LYS A 239 -34.67 -28.04 2.67
CA LYS A 239 -35.97 -27.38 2.62
C LYS A 239 -36.62 -27.23 4.01
N VAL A 240 -36.50 -28.22 4.89
CA VAL A 240 -36.99 -28.10 6.26
C VAL A 240 -36.24 -26.99 7.01
N ILE A 241 -34.92 -26.88 6.81
CA ILE A 241 -34.12 -25.77 7.35
C ILE A 241 -34.60 -24.43 6.80
N TYR A 242 -34.90 -24.33 5.49
CA TYR A 242 -35.50 -23.13 4.92
C TYR A 242 -36.81 -22.73 5.62
N ASP A 243 -37.70 -23.70 5.82
CA ASP A 243 -38.99 -23.46 6.48
C ASP A 243 -38.82 -23.06 7.98
N CYS A 244 -37.70 -23.43 8.63
CA CYS A 244 -37.35 -22.99 9.98
C CYS A 244 -37.04 -21.48 10.08
N LEU A 245 -36.59 -20.84 9.00
CA LEU A 245 -36.24 -19.42 8.97
C LEU A 245 -37.30 -18.58 8.26
N TYR A 246 -37.85 -19.10 7.16
CA TYR A 246 -38.70 -18.36 6.23
C TYR A 246 -40.14 -18.90 6.13
N GLY A 247 -40.47 -19.95 6.90
CA GLY A 247 -41.83 -20.50 6.97
C GLY A 247 -42.82 -19.60 7.73
N ASP A 248 -44.11 -19.98 7.72
CA ASP A 248 -45.17 -19.23 8.41
C ASP A 248 -44.98 -19.14 9.93
N THR A 249 -44.26 -20.09 10.51
CA THR A 249 -43.93 -20.17 11.94
C THR A 249 -42.44 -20.49 12.09
N PRO A 250 -41.56 -19.48 11.89
CA PRO A 250 -40.12 -19.71 11.95
C PRO A 250 -39.70 -20.13 13.36
N THR A 251 -38.80 -21.11 13.44
CA THR A 251 -38.17 -21.54 14.71
C THR A 251 -36.96 -20.69 15.05
N LEU A 252 -36.32 -20.07 14.05
CA LEU A 252 -35.29 -19.04 14.18
C LEU A 252 -35.80 -17.76 13.51
N ASN A 253 -35.99 -16.70 14.28
CA ASN A 253 -36.32 -15.40 13.72
C ASN A 253 -35.03 -14.62 13.42
N ILE A 254 -34.67 -14.53 12.13
CA ILE A 254 -33.47 -13.83 11.66
C ILE A 254 -33.43 -12.32 11.99
N THR A 255 -34.55 -11.75 12.43
CA THR A 255 -34.62 -10.34 12.87
C THR A 255 -34.48 -10.15 14.38
N ASN A 256 -34.37 -11.23 15.14
CA ASN A 256 -34.31 -11.23 16.60
C ASN A 256 -32.97 -11.79 17.08
N THR A 257 -31.97 -10.91 17.11
CA THR A 257 -30.59 -11.18 17.56
C THR A 257 -30.49 -11.59 19.04
N GLU A 258 -31.53 -11.37 19.83
CA GLU A 258 -31.63 -11.81 21.23
C GLU A 258 -31.97 -13.31 21.38
N GLU A 259 -32.35 -14.01 20.30
CA GLU A 259 -32.68 -15.45 20.38
C GLU A 259 -31.47 -16.29 20.76
N GLN A 260 -31.63 -17.18 21.74
CA GLN A 260 -30.57 -18.10 22.14
C GLN A 260 -30.16 -18.99 20.95
N PHE A 261 -28.85 -19.15 20.74
CA PHE A 261 -28.27 -19.90 19.62
C PHE A 261 -28.52 -19.29 18.23
N TYR A 262 -28.83 -17.99 18.17
CA TYR A 262 -29.02 -17.24 16.94
C TYR A 262 -27.88 -17.49 15.93
N THR A 263 -26.63 -17.30 16.35
CA THR A 263 -25.46 -17.46 15.48
C THR A 263 -25.29 -18.89 14.98
N LEU A 264 -25.48 -19.89 15.84
CA LEU A 264 -25.39 -21.30 15.45
C LEU A 264 -26.47 -21.65 14.43
N GLY A 265 -27.71 -21.19 14.66
CA GLY A 265 -28.80 -21.36 13.72
C GLY A 265 -28.53 -20.71 12.35
N LEU A 266 -27.92 -19.52 12.33
CA LEU A 266 -27.47 -18.88 11.09
C LEU A 266 -26.39 -19.71 10.38
N ALA A 267 -25.33 -20.10 11.10
CA ALA A 267 -24.21 -20.87 10.53
C ALA A 267 -24.70 -22.19 9.92
N GLY A 268 -25.56 -22.93 10.64
CA GLY A 268 -26.14 -24.18 10.15
C GLY A 268 -26.99 -24.00 8.89
N ALA A 269 -27.78 -22.92 8.81
CA ALA A 269 -28.56 -22.62 7.61
C ALA A 269 -27.67 -22.24 6.42
N ILE A 270 -26.64 -21.42 6.65
CA ILE A 270 -25.68 -21.00 5.62
C ILE A 270 -24.99 -22.23 5.02
N GLU A 271 -24.43 -23.12 5.84
CA GLU A 271 -23.74 -24.33 5.35
C GLU A 271 -24.71 -25.22 4.57
N ALA A 272 -25.89 -25.52 5.13
CA ALA A 272 -26.87 -26.37 4.47
C ALA A 272 -27.30 -25.83 3.09
N PHE A 273 -27.58 -24.52 2.99
CA PHE A 273 -27.97 -23.89 1.72
C PHE A 273 -26.82 -23.93 0.71
N THR A 274 -25.62 -23.61 1.17
CA THR A 274 -24.43 -23.53 0.31
C THR A 274 -24.05 -24.90 -0.24
N GLU A 275 -23.94 -25.91 0.61
CA GLU A 275 -23.49 -27.25 0.24
C GLU A 275 -24.52 -28.03 -0.56
N ALA A 276 -25.82 -27.84 -0.27
CA ALA A 276 -26.89 -28.44 -1.07
C ALA A 276 -27.13 -27.72 -2.40
N GLU A 277 -26.42 -26.61 -2.67
CA GLU A 277 -26.60 -25.72 -3.82
C GLU A 277 -28.05 -25.19 -3.97
N LEU A 278 -28.67 -24.81 -2.85
CA LEU A 278 -30.04 -24.29 -2.78
C LEU A 278 -30.07 -22.93 -2.07
N TYR A 279 -31.05 -22.07 -2.40
CA TYR A 279 -31.30 -20.82 -1.67
C TYR A 279 -30.09 -19.87 -1.58
N SER A 280 -29.37 -19.68 -2.70
CA SER A 280 -28.13 -18.88 -2.72
C SER A 280 -28.32 -17.41 -2.33
N GLU A 281 -29.50 -16.83 -2.60
CA GLU A 281 -29.81 -15.45 -2.20
C GLU A 281 -29.96 -15.35 -0.68
N GLU A 282 -30.69 -16.30 -0.08
CA GLU A 282 -30.86 -16.40 1.36
C GLU A 282 -29.54 -16.72 2.07
N ALA A 283 -28.72 -17.64 1.53
CA ALA A 283 -27.42 -17.93 2.09
C ALA A 283 -26.51 -16.68 2.14
N SER A 284 -26.55 -15.84 1.10
CA SER A 284 -25.85 -14.56 1.08
C SER A 284 -26.42 -13.56 2.09
N GLU A 285 -27.76 -13.49 2.26
CA GLU A 285 -28.39 -12.64 3.28
C GLU A 285 -27.95 -13.04 4.70
N LEU A 286 -28.00 -14.34 5.01
CA LEU A 286 -27.62 -14.85 6.32
C LEU A 286 -26.13 -14.65 6.60
N LYS A 287 -25.28 -14.79 5.57
CA LYS A 287 -23.86 -14.44 5.65
C LYS A 287 -23.65 -12.97 5.99
N ASP A 288 -24.35 -12.05 5.34
CA ASP A 288 -24.24 -10.61 5.64
C ASP A 288 -24.67 -10.31 7.09
N LEU A 289 -25.74 -10.97 7.58
CA LEU A 289 -26.18 -10.89 8.98
C LEU A 289 -25.11 -11.44 9.94
N LEU A 290 -24.51 -12.58 9.61
CA LEU A 290 -23.47 -13.20 10.43
C LEU A 290 -22.21 -12.33 10.52
N ILE A 291 -21.76 -11.74 9.40
CA ILE A 291 -20.63 -10.80 9.38
C ILE A 291 -20.95 -9.56 10.21
N ALA A 292 -22.15 -8.99 10.06
CA ALA A 292 -22.58 -7.82 10.84
C ALA A 292 -22.65 -8.11 12.35
N TYR A 293 -22.88 -9.37 12.73
CA TYR A 293 -22.95 -9.81 14.11
C TYR A 293 -21.56 -10.12 14.74
N GLN A 294 -20.50 -10.16 13.94
CA GLN A 294 -19.15 -10.46 14.45
C GLN A 294 -18.66 -9.36 15.40
N ASN A 295 -18.13 -9.76 16.56
CA ASN A 295 -17.56 -8.82 17.51
C ASN A 295 -16.33 -8.08 16.93
N GLU A 296 -16.01 -6.90 17.49
CA GLU A 296 -14.84 -6.11 17.12
C GLU A 296 -13.52 -6.91 17.15
N VAL A 297 -13.34 -7.85 18.09
CA VAL A 297 -12.13 -8.67 18.20
C VAL A 297 -12.19 -10.01 17.45
N GLY A 298 -13.33 -10.34 16.83
CA GLY A 298 -13.44 -11.42 15.85
C GLY A 298 -14.30 -12.64 16.23
N PHE A 299 -14.69 -12.79 17.49
CA PHE A 299 -15.56 -13.90 17.90
C PHE A 299 -17.03 -13.64 17.60
N TRP A 300 -17.84 -14.68 17.72
CA TRP A 300 -19.30 -14.60 17.75
C TRP A 300 -19.85 -15.11 19.08
N ASP A 301 -20.82 -14.39 19.62
CA ASP A 301 -21.66 -14.88 20.73
C ASP A 301 -22.76 -15.81 20.20
N GLU A 302 -23.37 -16.60 21.09
CA GLU A 302 -24.56 -17.38 20.73
C GLU A 302 -25.81 -16.50 20.54
N SER A 303 -25.91 -15.38 21.25
CA SER A 303 -27.00 -14.38 21.15
C SER A 303 -26.66 -13.05 21.83
N GLU A 304 -27.44 -11.98 21.60
CA GLU A 304 -27.15 -10.65 22.15
C GLU A 304 -27.40 -10.53 23.67
N LEU A 305 -28.10 -11.50 24.27
CA LEU A 305 -28.48 -11.44 25.68
C LEU A 305 -27.36 -11.81 26.65
N GLY A 306 -26.17 -12.18 26.16
CA GLY A 306 -25.00 -12.42 27.00
C GLY A 306 -23.69 -12.26 26.23
N ASP A 307 -22.77 -11.49 26.81
CA ASP A 307 -21.37 -11.39 26.38
C ASP A 307 -20.67 -12.69 26.81
N GLN A 308 -20.67 -13.70 25.94
CA GLN A 308 -20.29 -15.08 26.27
C GLN A 308 -18.99 -15.52 25.61
N GLU A 309 -18.43 -14.79 24.65
CA GLU A 309 -17.16 -15.16 23.97
C GLU A 309 -17.17 -16.65 23.51
N SER A 310 -18.19 -17.05 22.74
CA SER A 310 -18.45 -18.49 22.45
C SER A 310 -17.52 -19.07 21.39
N VAL A 311 -16.73 -20.07 21.80
CA VAL A 311 -15.83 -20.85 20.94
C VAL A 311 -16.62 -21.64 19.89
N GLN A 312 -17.70 -22.30 20.30
CA GLN A 312 -18.55 -23.10 19.43
C GLN A 312 -19.21 -22.22 18.36
N ALA A 313 -19.85 -21.12 18.77
CA ALA A 313 -20.46 -20.17 17.82
C ALA A 313 -19.43 -19.63 16.83
N THR A 314 -18.22 -19.33 17.30
CA THR A 314 -17.12 -18.87 16.45
C THR A 314 -16.65 -19.95 15.46
N ALA A 315 -16.48 -21.19 15.91
CA ALA A 315 -16.01 -22.29 15.07
C ALA A 315 -16.98 -22.59 13.90
N TYR A 316 -18.29 -22.70 14.17
CA TYR A 316 -19.27 -22.90 13.10
C TYR A 316 -19.43 -21.67 12.19
N SER A 317 -19.32 -20.46 12.75
CA SER A 317 -19.34 -19.24 11.92
C SER A 317 -18.18 -19.23 10.92
N ILE A 318 -16.98 -19.65 11.33
CA ILE A 318 -15.83 -19.80 10.44
C ILE A 318 -16.14 -20.80 9.33
N MET A 319 -16.63 -22.00 9.66
CA MET A 319 -16.93 -23.04 8.66
C MET A 319 -18.01 -22.59 7.67
N ALA A 320 -19.08 -21.97 8.16
CA ALA A 320 -20.14 -21.39 7.33
C ALA A 320 -19.66 -20.30 6.37
N LEU A 321 -18.80 -19.40 6.84
CA LEU A 321 -18.24 -18.32 6.02
C LEU A 321 -17.24 -18.86 4.99
N ILE A 322 -16.43 -19.87 5.35
CA ILE A 322 -15.54 -20.52 4.40
C ILE A 322 -16.34 -21.26 3.32
N ALA A 323 -17.46 -21.90 3.66
CA ALA A 323 -18.34 -22.55 2.68
C ALA A 323 -18.90 -21.55 1.65
N GLN A 324 -19.31 -20.34 2.08
CA GLN A 324 -19.76 -19.26 1.17
C GLN A 324 -18.67 -18.84 0.19
N GLY A 325 -17.43 -18.71 0.66
CA GLY A 325 -16.26 -18.57 -0.20
C GLY A 325 -16.14 -17.22 -0.94
N ASP A 326 -16.84 -16.16 -0.53
CA ASP A 326 -16.56 -14.79 -0.99
C ASP A 326 -15.51 -14.08 -0.12
N ASP A 327 -15.00 -12.93 -0.58
CA ASP A 327 -13.92 -12.20 0.10
C ASP A 327 -14.31 -11.65 1.48
N ASP A 328 -15.56 -11.19 1.63
CA ASP A 328 -16.05 -10.66 2.91
C ASP A 328 -16.21 -11.81 3.91
N ALA A 329 -16.72 -12.95 3.45
CA ALA A 329 -16.82 -14.16 4.25
C ALA A 329 -15.45 -14.68 4.69
N ARG A 330 -14.49 -14.80 3.77
CA ARG A 330 -13.11 -15.19 4.09
C ARG A 330 -12.46 -14.24 5.10
N THR A 331 -12.64 -12.94 4.92
CA THR A 331 -12.08 -11.92 5.83
C THR A 331 -12.63 -12.09 7.26
N ALA A 332 -13.95 -12.25 7.38
CA ALA A 332 -14.58 -12.48 8.69
C ALA A 332 -14.15 -13.82 9.31
N ALA A 333 -14.05 -14.90 8.51
CA ALA A 333 -13.58 -16.20 8.96
C ALA A 333 -12.14 -16.14 9.50
N VAL A 334 -11.21 -15.53 8.75
CA VAL A 334 -9.81 -15.33 9.18
C VAL A 334 -9.73 -14.55 10.48
N LYS A 335 -10.57 -13.52 10.65
CA LYS A 335 -10.65 -12.74 11.90
C LYS A 335 -11.11 -13.60 13.08
N GLY A 336 -12.08 -14.50 12.87
CA GLY A 336 -12.51 -15.49 13.86
C GLY A 336 -11.42 -16.50 14.19
N SER A 337 -10.72 -17.02 13.19
CA SER A 337 -9.59 -17.94 13.37
C SER A 337 -8.45 -17.30 14.16
N ASN A 338 -8.15 -16.03 13.89
CA ASN A 338 -7.16 -15.27 14.67
C ASN A 338 -7.58 -15.13 16.13
N TRP A 339 -8.86 -14.95 16.42
CA TRP A 339 -9.36 -14.94 17.80
C TRP A 339 -9.15 -16.30 18.47
N LEU A 340 -9.56 -17.41 17.82
CA LEU A 340 -9.38 -18.77 18.37
C LEU A 340 -7.91 -19.06 18.73
N VAL A 341 -6.98 -18.73 17.84
CA VAL A 341 -5.55 -18.94 18.09
C VAL A 341 -5.06 -18.12 19.30
N ASN A 342 -5.52 -16.88 19.45
CA ASN A 342 -5.08 -15.98 20.51
C ASN A 342 -5.75 -16.25 21.87
N THR A 343 -6.90 -16.93 21.90
CA THR A 343 -7.60 -17.30 23.15
C THR A 343 -7.36 -18.74 23.58
N GLN A 344 -6.64 -19.54 22.79
CA GLN A 344 -6.29 -20.91 23.15
C GLN A 344 -5.39 -20.94 24.40
N ASN A 345 -5.77 -21.77 25.37
CA ASN A 345 -5.06 -21.87 26.63
C ASN A 345 -3.73 -22.64 26.49
N THR A 346 -2.92 -22.64 27.54
CA THR A 346 -1.61 -23.31 27.57
C THR A 346 -1.69 -24.84 27.51
N LEU A 347 -2.85 -25.43 27.77
CA LEU A 347 -3.11 -26.86 27.67
C LEU A 347 -3.63 -27.29 26.28
N GLY A 348 -3.92 -26.34 25.39
CA GLY A 348 -4.31 -26.62 24.01
C GLY A 348 -5.81 -26.55 23.72
N GLY A 349 -6.67 -26.29 24.70
CA GLY A 349 -8.10 -26.07 24.42
C GLY A 349 -8.56 -24.67 24.78
N TRP A 350 -9.87 -24.52 24.95
CA TRP A 350 -10.51 -23.23 25.19
C TRP A 350 -11.47 -23.27 26.38
N LYS A 351 -11.67 -22.10 26.99
CA LYS A 351 -12.72 -21.95 28.00
C LYS A 351 -14.07 -22.07 27.31
N ALA A 352 -14.90 -22.99 27.78
CA ALA A 352 -16.27 -23.10 27.30
C ALA A 352 -17.16 -22.17 28.13
N VAL A 353 -17.90 -21.28 27.47
CA VAL A 353 -18.96 -20.50 28.11
C VAL A 353 -20.27 -21.07 27.60
N HIS A 354 -20.90 -21.91 28.42
CA HIS A 354 -22.21 -22.50 28.13
C HIS A 354 -23.17 -22.26 29.31
N PRO A 355 -24.47 -22.05 29.10
CA PRO A 355 -25.46 -21.84 30.17
C PRO A 355 -25.49 -22.96 31.22
N ASP A 356 -25.12 -24.17 30.82
CA ASP A 356 -25.04 -25.36 31.69
C ASP A 356 -23.63 -25.65 32.24
N SER A 357 -22.62 -24.86 31.87
CA SER A 357 -21.25 -24.99 32.40
C SER A 357 -21.13 -24.38 33.79
N LEU A 358 -20.31 -24.97 34.67
CA LEU A 358 -19.85 -24.26 35.87
C LEU A 358 -18.82 -23.21 35.45
N GLU A 359 -18.73 -22.10 36.21
CA GLU A 359 -17.68 -21.10 35.99
C GLU A 359 -16.31 -21.81 36.00
N ASP A 360 -15.65 -21.84 34.84
CA ASP A 360 -14.32 -22.44 34.55
C ASP A 360 -14.27 -23.87 33.98
N ASP A 361 -15.38 -24.43 33.48
CA ASP A 361 -15.36 -25.72 32.76
C ASP A 361 -14.85 -25.60 31.30
N GLU A 362 -14.13 -26.63 30.85
CA GLU A 362 -13.66 -26.78 29.47
C GLU A 362 -14.33 -27.99 28.79
N CYS A 363 -14.66 -27.85 27.50
CA CYS A 363 -15.47 -28.80 26.73
C CYS A 363 -14.65 -29.40 25.57
N LEU A 364 -14.49 -30.73 25.54
CA LEU A 364 -13.75 -31.41 24.46
C LEU A 364 -14.48 -31.34 23.11
N GLU A 365 -15.79 -31.09 23.12
CA GLU A 365 -16.55 -30.83 21.90
C GLU A 365 -16.09 -29.53 21.23
N ALA A 366 -16.08 -28.44 22.00
CA ALA A 366 -15.69 -27.13 21.54
C ALA A 366 -14.21 -27.10 21.11
N ASP A 367 -13.33 -27.85 21.80
CA ASP A 367 -11.93 -28.03 21.39
C ASP A 367 -11.83 -28.70 20.00
N GLY A 368 -12.67 -29.74 19.75
CA GLY A 368 -12.74 -30.41 18.46
C GLY A 368 -13.30 -29.54 17.34
N GLU A 369 -14.33 -28.75 17.63
CA GLU A 369 -14.93 -27.79 16.70
C GLU A 369 -13.95 -26.68 16.34
N ALA A 370 -13.23 -26.12 17.32
CA ALA A 370 -12.19 -25.12 17.08
C ALA A 370 -11.04 -25.69 16.23
N ALA A 371 -10.57 -26.91 16.53
CA ALA A 371 -9.56 -27.59 15.73
C ALA A 371 -10.04 -27.81 14.28
N TRP A 372 -11.29 -28.23 14.09
CA TRP A 372 -11.90 -28.38 12.77
C TRP A 372 -11.99 -27.04 12.04
N ALA A 373 -12.48 -25.98 12.68
CA ALA A 373 -12.59 -24.66 12.08
C ALA A 373 -11.22 -24.09 11.65
N LEU A 374 -10.19 -24.24 12.49
CA LEU A 374 -8.82 -23.82 12.15
C LEU A 374 -8.19 -24.67 11.03
N ALA A 375 -8.49 -25.97 10.98
CA ALA A 375 -8.06 -26.83 9.89
C ALA A 375 -8.78 -26.47 8.57
N THR A 376 -10.05 -26.04 8.64
CA THR A 376 -10.83 -25.60 7.47
C THR A 376 -10.41 -24.23 6.96
N ALA A 377 -10.10 -23.27 7.85
CA ALA A 377 -9.70 -21.93 7.47
C ALA A 377 -8.22 -21.86 7.03
N GLU A 378 -7.97 -21.39 5.82
CA GLU A 378 -6.61 -21.10 5.34
C GLU A 378 -6.01 -19.91 6.10
N ALA A 379 -4.72 -20.01 6.43
CA ALA A 379 -3.97 -18.92 7.05
C ALA A 379 -3.33 -18.05 5.95
N PRO A 380 -3.79 -16.80 5.74
CA PRO A 380 -3.36 -16.01 4.60
C PRO A 380 -1.99 -15.35 4.78
N VAL A 381 -1.41 -15.37 5.98
CA VAL A 381 -0.08 -14.82 6.24
C VAL A 381 0.89 -15.96 6.51
N THR A 382 2.08 -15.96 5.90
CA THR A 382 3.03 -17.07 6.04
C THR A 382 4.46 -16.62 6.29
N ILE A 383 5.19 -17.47 7.02
CA ILE A 383 6.65 -17.44 7.16
C ILE A 383 7.16 -18.84 6.81
N GLY A 384 7.67 -19.02 5.59
CA GLY A 384 8.00 -20.35 5.10
C GLY A 384 6.75 -21.24 5.02
N GLU A 385 6.72 -22.32 5.81
CA GLU A 385 5.58 -23.24 5.90
C GLU A 385 4.60 -22.89 7.03
N ASP A 386 4.99 -21.97 7.93
CA ASP A 386 4.17 -21.58 9.08
C ASP A 386 3.10 -20.56 8.66
N GLY A 387 1.85 -20.81 9.02
CA GLY A 387 0.70 -19.98 8.66
C GLY A 387 0.11 -19.20 9.84
N TYR A 388 -0.27 -17.95 9.61
CA TYR A 388 -0.84 -17.03 10.59
C TYR A 388 -2.12 -16.36 10.04
N TYR A 389 -3.04 -16.02 10.94
CA TYR A 389 -4.31 -15.34 10.62
C TYR A 389 -4.25 -13.81 10.77
N SER A 390 -3.12 -13.26 11.23
CA SER A 390 -2.85 -11.82 11.25
C SER A 390 -1.40 -11.53 10.91
N ILE A 391 -1.14 -10.33 10.40
CA ILE A 391 0.20 -9.86 10.04
C ILE A 391 1.02 -9.65 11.32
N GLN A 392 0.42 -9.08 12.38
CA GLN A 392 1.15 -8.84 13.62
C GLN A 392 1.58 -10.16 14.29
N SER A 393 0.75 -11.22 14.28
CA SER A 393 1.15 -12.52 14.83
C SER A 393 2.34 -13.14 14.08
N ALA A 394 2.39 -12.98 12.75
CA ALA A 394 3.54 -13.40 11.97
C ALA A 394 4.79 -12.59 12.36
N ILE A 395 4.69 -11.26 12.46
CA ILE A 395 5.80 -10.39 12.89
C ILE A 395 6.30 -10.78 14.29
N ASP A 396 5.39 -11.04 15.23
CA ASP A 396 5.72 -11.41 16.61
C ASP A 396 6.45 -12.76 16.68
N SER A 397 6.16 -13.67 15.75
CA SER A 397 6.79 -14.99 15.63
C SER A 397 8.08 -15.00 14.82
N ALA A 398 8.24 -14.06 13.88
CA ALA A 398 9.36 -14.01 12.95
C ALA A 398 10.73 -13.94 13.64
N SER A 399 11.73 -14.56 13.02
CA SER A 399 13.15 -14.29 13.25
C SER A 399 13.60 -13.06 12.46
N SER A 400 14.74 -12.49 12.82
CA SER A 400 15.32 -11.41 12.01
C SER A 400 15.71 -11.91 10.61
N ASP A 401 15.46 -11.07 9.63
CA ASP A 401 15.65 -11.29 8.19
C ASP A 401 14.65 -12.26 7.54
N ASP A 402 13.60 -12.68 8.26
CA ASP A 402 12.50 -13.45 7.68
C ASP A 402 11.72 -12.64 6.63
N THR A 403 11.13 -13.37 5.69
CA THR A 403 10.18 -12.83 4.73
C THR A 403 8.77 -13.31 5.09
N ILE A 404 7.89 -12.36 5.36
CA ILE A 404 6.47 -12.57 5.63
C ILE A 404 5.72 -12.32 4.33
N ILE A 405 5.01 -13.34 3.84
CA ILE A 405 4.11 -13.23 2.69
C ILE A 405 2.69 -13.04 3.20
N VAL A 406 2.03 -11.98 2.74
CA VAL A 406 0.65 -11.65 3.09
C VAL A 406 -0.22 -11.87 1.86
N GLY A 407 -1.14 -12.82 1.97
CA GLY A 407 -2.16 -13.09 0.97
C GLY A 407 -3.15 -11.93 0.82
N PRO A 408 -4.02 -11.99 -0.19
CA PRO A 408 -5.06 -10.99 -0.36
C PRO A 408 -6.09 -11.04 0.76
N GLY A 409 -6.63 -9.87 1.10
CA GLY A 409 -7.59 -9.71 2.19
C GLY A 409 -7.50 -8.34 2.86
N ILE A 410 -8.46 -8.06 3.73
CA ILE A 410 -8.48 -6.84 4.55
C ILE A 410 -7.99 -7.17 5.96
N TYR A 411 -6.92 -6.49 6.37
CA TYR A 411 -6.27 -6.63 7.67
C TYR A 411 -6.52 -5.37 8.50
N GLU A 412 -7.52 -5.41 9.38
CA GLU A 412 -7.87 -4.31 10.28
C GLU A 412 -7.06 -4.35 11.58
N GLU A 413 -5.75 -4.13 11.47
CA GLU A 413 -4.81 -4.19 12.59
C GLU A 413 -3.72 -3.11 12.51
N GLU A 414 -3.05 -2.85 13.64
CA GLU A 414 -1.87 -1.98 13.69
C GLU A 414 -0.59 -2.81 13.57
N ILE A 415 0.27 -2.47 12.62
CA ILE A 415 1.53 -3.16 12.35
C ILE A 415 2.70 -2.50 13.09
N LYS A 416 3.42 -3.27 13.90
CA LYS A 416 4.53 -2.83 14.74
C LYS A 416 5.77 -3.67 14.47
N ILE A 417 6.75 -3.08 13.79
CA ILE A 417 8.06 -3.68 13.50
C ILE A 417 9.09 -2.96 14.38
N MET A 418 9.30 -3.48 15.58
CA MET A 418 9.96 -2.75 16.68
C MET A 418 11.41 -3.16 16.89
N ASP A 419 11.74 -4.43 16.64
CA ASP A 419 13.00 -5.05 17.07
C ASP A 419 13.53 -6.13 16.12
N LYS A 420 12.93 -6.28 14.93
CA LYS A 420 13.28 -7.30 13.94
C LYS A 420 13.52 -6.68 12.58
N SER A 421 14.59 -7.11 11.92
CA SER A 421 14.78 -6.88 10.47
C SER A 421 13.83 -7.83 9.77
N LEU A 422 13.09 -7.40 8.74
CA LEU A 422 12.17 -8.29 8.02
C LEU A 422 11.75 -7.73 6.66
N THR A 423 11.29 -8.62 5.80
CA THR A 423 10.63 -8.27 4.54
C THR A 423 9.15 -8.61 4.64
N LEU A 424 8.28 -7.62 4.40
CA LEU A 424 6.84 -7.80 4.36
C LEU A 424 6.35 -7.60 2.92
N LEU A 425 5.81 -8.66 2.32
CA LEU A 425 5.32 -8.68 0.93
C LEU A 425 3.81 -8.90 0.89
N GLY A 426 3.07 -7.97 0.29
CA GLY A 426 1.65 -8.11 0.02
C GLY A 426 1.38 -8.85 -1.30
N ALA A 427 0.11 -9.13 -1.57
CA ALA A 427 -0.34 -9.83 -2.79
C ALA A 427 0.12 -9.15 -4.10
N GLN A 428 0.41 -7.86 -4.06
CA GLN A 428 0.85 -7.05 -5.19
C GLN A 428 2.35 -6.68 -5.12
N ALA A 429 3.16 -7.50 -4.46
CA ALA A 429 4.60 -7.26 -4.35
C ALA A 429 5.26 -7.14 -5.74
N ASP A 430 6.05 -6.08 -5.91
CA ASP A 430 6.73 -5.72 -7.17
C ASP A 430 5.81 -5.49 -8.38
N VAL A 431 4.50 -5.32 -8.17
CA VAL A 431 3.54 -5.00 -9.24
C VAL A 431 3.41 -3.47 -9.38
N PRO A 432 3.77 -2.90 -10.55
CA PRO A 432 3.73 -1.46 -10.76
C PRO A 432 2.31 -0.90 -10.76
N ILE A 433 2.18 0.33 -10.28
CA ILE A 433 0.94 1.09 -10.29
C ILE A 433 0.97 2.03 -11.50
N VAL A 434 -0.03 1.95 -12.37
CA VAL A 434 -0.12 2.75 -13.61
C VAL A 434 -1.39 3.56 -13.56
N ASP A 435 -1.28 4.88 -13.70
CA ASP A 435 -2.41 5.83 -13.69
C ASP A 435 -3.34 5.69 -12.46
N GLY A 436 -2.75 5.31 -11.32
CA GLY A 436 -3.50 5.12 -10.08
C GLY A 436 -4.26 3.80 -10.01
N GLU A 437 -4.02 2.85 -10.91
CA GLU A 437 -4.63 1.52 -10.92
C GLU A 437 -3.58 0.38 -10.99
N ARG A 438 -3.90 -0.77 -10.39
CA ARG A 438 -3.26 -2.08 -10.63
C ARG A 438 -4.30 -3.19 -10.50
N SER A 439 -4.12 -4.30 -11.23
CA SER A 439 -5.09 -5.40 -11.31
C SER A 439 -4.72 -6.59 -10.43
N GLY A 440 -5.72 -7.33 -9.97
CA GLY A 440 -5.55 -8.57 -9.18
C GLY A 440 -5.92 -8.37 -7.71
N ASP A 441 -5.80 -9.43 -6.94
CA ASP A 441 -6.16 -9.42 -5.53
C ASP A 441 -5.17 -8.55 -4.71
N GLU A 442 -5.61 -8.00 -3.58
CA GLU A 442 -4.87 -6.96 -2.85
C GLU A 442 -4.80 -7.28 -1.35
N SER A 443 -3.63 -7.02 -0.74
CA SER A 443 -3.48 -7.04 0.71
C SER A 443 -3.70 -5.63 1.25
N VAL A 444 -4.83 -5.43 1.91
CA VAL A 444 -5.26 -4.11 2.41
C VAL A 444 -5.02 -4.01 3.91
N ILE A 445 -4.02 -3.24 4.34
CA ILE A 445 -3.82 -2.88 5.75
C ILE A 445 -4.68 -1.65 6.04
N ARG A 446 -5.65 -1.77 6.94
CA ARG A 446 -6.69 -0.77 7.15
C ARG A 446 -6.80 -0.33 8.61
N GLY A 447 -6.74 0.98 8.84
CA GLY A 447 -6.99 1.56 10.16
C GLY A 447 -8.47 1.56 10.55
N LYS A 448 -8.74 1.42 11.85
CA LYS A 448 -10.08 1.49 12.43
C LYS A 448 -10.67 2.89 12.31
N VAL A 449 -12.00 2.97 12.33
CA VAL A 449 -12.76 4.22 12.37
C VAL A 449 -13.55 4.36 13.67
N ASP A 450 -13.84 5.60 14.07
CA ASP A 450 -14.77 5.92 15.16
C ASP A 450 -16.23 5.90 14.65
N TRP A 451 -17.19 6.09 15.57
CA TRP A 451 -18.62 6.12 15.27
C TRP A 451 -19.06 7.21 14.25
N ARG A 452 -18.18 8.14 13.87
CA ARG A 452 -18.41 9.14 12.82
C ARG A 452 -17.65 8.80 11.53
N GLU A 453 -17.20 7.55 11.39
CA GLU A 453 -16.38 7.06 10.28
C GLU A 453 -15.04 7.79 10.15
N ARG A 454 -14.49 8.32 11.26
CA ARG A 454 -13.19 8.99 11.26
C ARG A 454 -12.10 8.03 11.73
N PRO A 455 -10.91 8.01 11.11
CA PRO A 455 -9.78 7.22 11.54
C PRO A 455 -9.48 7.40 13.03
N SER A 456 -9.45 6.29 13.74
CA SER A 456 -9.10 6.22 15.15
C SER A 456 -7.67 5.69 15.35
N THR A 457 -7.19 4.81 14.46
CA THR A 457 -5.81 4.29 14.44
C THR A 457 -4.79 5.40 14.20
N PHE A 458 -3.95 5.70 15.19
CA PHE A 458 -3.01 6.83 15.11
C PHE A 458 -1.90 6.59 14.08
N CYS A 459 -1.24 5.44 14.16
CA CYS A 459 -0.15 5.03 13.27
C CYS A 459 -0.44 3.61 12.81
N LEU A 460 -0.56 3.40 11.51
CA LEU A 460 -1.00 2.11 10.99
C LEU A 460 0.16 1.13 10.79
N VAL A 461 1.26 1.58 10.18
CA VAL A 461 2.51 0.81 10.10
C VAL A 461 3.62 1.58 10.79
N ARG A 462 4.19 1.00 11.86
CA ARG A 462 5.30 1.59 12.62
C ARG A 462 6.57 0.78 12.43
N ILE A 463 7.61 1.42 11.93
CA ILE A 463 8.94 0.85 11.73
C ILE A 463 9.89 1.53 12.70
N GLN A 464 10.50 0.75 13.60
CA GLN A 464 11.52 1.20 14.56
C GLN A 464 12.79 0.36 14.57
N ASN A 465 12.98 -0.47 13.53
CA ASN A 465 14.20 -1.23 13.34
C ASN A 465 14.76 -1.07 11.92
N SER A 466 16.04 -1.40 11.75
CA SER A 466 16.75 -1.33 10.45
C SER A 466 16.45 -2.55 9.57
N ASN A 467 16.82 -2.46 8.29
CA ASN A 467 16.68 -3.55 7.31
C ASN A 467 15.22 -4.06 7.21
N VAL A 468 14.31 -3.13 6.88
CA VAL A 468 12.87 -3.41 6.75
C VAL A 468 12.38 -3.08 5.36
N VAL A 469 11.65 -4.01 4.74
CA VAL A 469 11.01 -3.83 3.44
C VAL A 469 9.50 -3.92 3.60
N ILE A 470 8.77 -2.93 3.09
CA ILE A 470 7.30 -2.95 2.95
C ILE A 470 6.96 -2.84 1.48
N ASN A 471 6.40 -3.91 0.89
CA ASN A 471 6.19 -4.00 -0.54
C ASN A 471 4.81 -4.56 -0.90
N GLY A 472 4.09 -3.88 -1.81
CA GLY A 472 2.93 -4.50 -2.47
C GLY A 472 1.62 -4.43 -1.70
N PHE A 473 1.41 -3.41 -0.85
CA PHE A 473 0.18 -3.26 -0.06
C PHE A 473 -0.68 -2.08 -0.52
N THR A 474 -1.98 -2.17 -0.28
CA THR A 474 -2.81 -0.98 -0.05
C THR A 474 -2.85 -0.68 1.45
N ILE A 475 -2.54 0.55 1.84
CA ILE A 475 -2.47 0.98 3.23
C ILE A 475 -3.29 2.25 3.41
N GLU A 476 -4.34 2.20 4.23
CA GLU A 476 -5.34 3.25 4.28
C GLU A 476 -5.97 3.48 5.67
N ARG A 477 -6.69 4.60 5.81
CA ARG A 477 -7.47 4.96 7.00
C ARG A 477 -6.65 5.15 8.28
N ALA A 478 -5.41 5.61 8.17
CA ALA A 478 -4.67 6.10 9.33
C ALA A 478 -5.11 7.52 9.72
N LYS A 479 -5.10 7.82 11.03
CA LYS A 479 -5.42 9.13 11.58
C LYS A 479 -4.28 10.12 11.46
N GLN A 480 -3.06 9.70 11.79
CA GLN A 480 -1.89 10.57 11.78
C GLN A 480 -0.86 10.11 10.75
N TRP A 481 -0.41 8.85 10.83
CA TRP A 481 0.66 8.31 9.99
C TRP A 481 0.23 6.98 9.37
N THR A 482 0.16 6.90 8.05
CA THR A 482 -0.09 5.63 7.37
C THR A 482 1.12 4.70 7.54
N ILE A 483 2.32 5.22 7.29
CA ILE A 483 3.60 4.60 7.64
C ILE A 483 4.42 5.60 8.47
N ALA A 484 4.96 5.18 9.61
CA ALA A 484 5.91 5.94 10.40
C ALA A 484 7.24 5.19 10.51
N ILE A 485 8.31 5.80 10.00
CA ILE A 485 9.69 5.36 10.15
C ILE A 485 10.31 6.24 11.25
N THR A 486 10.48 5.64 12.43
CA THR A 486 10.92 6.37 13.62
C THR A 486 12.01 5.61 14.35
N GLY A 487 13.13 6.25 14.67
CA GLY A 487 14.12 5.65 15.55
C GLY A 487 13.57 5.42 16.96
N SER A 488 14.17 4.50 17.71
CA SER A 488 13.75 4.26 19.10
C SER A 488 14.20 5.41 20.01
N SER A 489 13.24 6.16 20.57
CA SER A 489 13.51 7.16 21.61
C SER A 489 14.13 6.57 22.88
N ILE A 490 14.03 5.24 23.06
CA ILE A 490 14.54 4.50 24.23
C ILE A 490 15.98 4.02 24.00
N ARG A 491 16.34 3.65 22.76
CA ARG A 491 17.67 3.09 22.46
C ARG A 491 18.70 4.13 22.00
N HIS A 492 18.26 5.33 21.59
CA HIS A 492 19.15 6.35 21.03
C HIS A 492 20.00 5.86 19.84
N GLU A 493 19.54 4.82 19.14
CA GLU A 493 20.18 4.26 17.95
C GLU A 493 19.35 4.66 16.73
N GLY A 494 20.01 5.23 15.72
CA GLY A 494 19.40 5.51 14.43
C GLY A 494 19.08 4.21 13.69
N ILE A 495 18.08 4.23 12.81
CA ILE A 495 17.71 3.07 11.97
C ILE A 495 18.06 3.33 10.51
N SER A 496 18.43 2.29 9.76
CA SER A 496 18.83 2.40 8.35
C SER A 496 18.24 1.31 7.48
N ASP A 497 18.47 1.43 6.17
CA ASP A 497 18.17 0.39 5.18
C ASP A 497 16.67 0.04 5.14
N ILE A 498 15.85 1.07 4.94
CA ILE A 498 14.39 0.93 4.87
C ILE A 498 13.93 1.08 3.43
N LEU A 499 13.18 0.11 2.92
CA LEU A 499 12.58 0.14 1.58
C LEU A 499 11.05 0.15 1.68
N ILE A 500 10.44 1.21 1.17
CA ILE A 500 8.98 1.30 0.99
C ILE A 500 8.71 1.31 -0.51
N SER A 501 8.12 0.25 -1.06
CA SER A 501 7.93 0.15 -2.50
C SER A 501 6.62 -0.48 -2.97
N TYR A 502 6.13 -0.08 -4.14
CA TYR A 502 4.92 -0.66 -4.74
C TYR A 502 3.69 -0.65 -3.81
N ASN A 503 3.54 0.38 -2.97
CA ASN A 503 2.38 0.51 -2.08
C ASN A 503 1.41 1.58 -2.59
N TYR A 504 0.11 1.35 -2.39
CA TYR A 504 -0.91 2.39 -2.36
C TYR A 504 -1.01 2.97 -0.95
N ILE A 505 -0.67 4.24 -0.81
CA ILE A 505 -0.66 4.93 0.49
C ILE A 505 -1.72 6.02 0.43
N LEU A 506 -2.91 5.68 0.93
CA LEU A 506 -4.09 6.49 0.79
C LEU A 506 -4.40 7.23 2.09
N GLY A 507 -4.35 8.54 1.99
CA GLY A 507 -4.91 9.42 3.01
C GLY A 507 -6.43 9.46 2.89
N ILE A 508 -7.07 9.83 3.99
CA ILE A 508 -8.46 10.28 3.95
C ILE A 508 -8.53 11.75 4.36
N ALA A 509 -9.70 12.39 4.30
CA ALA A 509 -9.89 13.82 4.63
C ALA A 509 -9.31 14.28 6.00
N TYR A 510 -8.98 13.35 6.91
CA TYR A 510 -8.36 13.59 8.21
C TYR A 510 -6.94 13.00 8.37
N GLY A 511 -6.46 12.18 7.44
CA GLY A 511 -5.14 11.55 7.49
C GLY A 511 -4.04 12.58 7.24
N LYS A 512 -3.10 12.71 8.18
CA LYS A 512 -2.08 13.76 8.11
C LYS A 512 -0.96 13.40 7.13
N ASP A 513 -0.20 12.36 7.42
CA ASP A 513 0.98 12.00 6.63
C ASP A 513 0.87 10.58 6.09
N GLY A 514 1.09 10.42 4.78
CA GLY A 514 1.18 9.09 4.17
C GLY A 514 2.39 8.35 4.72
N ILE A 515 3.59 8.91 4.51
CA ILE A 515 4.82 8.41 5.12
C ILE A 515 5.42 9.50 6.01
N PHE A 516 5.54 9.25 7.31
CA PHE A 516 6.32 10.08 8.22
C PHE A 516 7.68 9.45 8.47
N ARG A 517 8.75 10.22 8.29
CA ARG A 517 10.13 9.82 8.52
C ARG A 517 10.79 10.82 9.46
N ASP A 518 11.14 10.36 10.66
CA ASP A 518 11.81 11.19 11.67
C ASP A 518 13.31 11.36 11.41
N SER A 519 14.00 12.21 12.17
CA SER A 519 15.43 12.46 11.97
C SER A 519 16.37 11.31 12.37
N ALA A 520 15.88 10.29 13.07
CA ALA A 520 16.68 9.16 13.55
C ALA A 520 16.80 8.04 12.51
N ALA A 521 16.05 8.10 11.41
CA ALA A 521 16.26 7.22 10.26
C ALA A 521 17.44 7.71 9.38
N ALA A 522 18.02 6.80 8.59
CA ALA A 522 18.96 7.03 7.50
C ALA A 522 18.71 5.98 6.40
N ASP A 523 19.31 6.14 5.22
CA ASP A 523 19.24 5.19 4.10
C ASP A 523 17.82 4.66 3.81
N VAL A 524 16.88 5.59 3.67
CA VAL A 524 15.46 5.30 3.40
C VAL A 524 15.20 5.45 1.91
N THR A 525 14.77 4.37 1.26
CA THR A 525 14.34 4.38 -0.14
C THR A 525 12.82 4.26 -0.22
N ILE A 526 12.18 5.24 -0.86
CA ILE A 526 10.74 5.26 -1.12
C ILE A 526 10.58 5.27 -2.63
N THR A 527 10.05 4.19 -3.21
CA THR A 527 10.01 4.05 -4.67
C THR A 527 8.82 3.27 -5.23
N HIS A 528 8.34 3.62 -6.42
CA HIS A 528 7.21 2.93 -7.07
C HIS A 528 5.90 2.94 -6.27
N ASN A 529 5.73 3.86 -5.31
CA ASN A 529 4.49 3.98 -4.55
C ASN A 529 3.52 4.95 -5.21
N TYR A 530 2.23 4.73 -5.00
CA TYR A 530 1.17 5.69 -5.30
C TYR A 530 0.67 6.31 -4.00
N ILE A 531 0.95 7.60 -3.81
CA ILE A 531 0.74 8.31 -2.54
C ILE A 531 -0.29 9.42 -2.79
N ALA A 532 -1.51 9.22 -2.30
CA ALA A 532 -2.63 10.07 -2.68
C ALA A 532 -3.51 10.52 -1.52
N SER A 533 -4.10 11.71 -1.69
CA SER A 533 -5.13 12.26 -0.79
C SER A 533 -4.69 12.45 0.67
N ASN A 534 -3.39 12.59 0.93
CA ASN A 534 -2.84 12.90 2.26
C ASN A 534 -2.72 14.43 2.48
N SER A 535 -2.70 14.90 3.73
CA SER A 535 -2.28 16.28 4.00
C SER A 535 -0.81 16.50 3.57
N ARG A 536 0.05 15.51 3.83
CA ARG A 536 1.42 15.41 3.31
C ARG A 536 1.64 13.98 2.81
N GLY A 537 1.98 13.78 1.55
CA GLY A 537 2.26 12.45 1.00
C GLY A 537 3.46 11.83 1.71
N ILE A 538 4.61 12.50 1.62
CA ILE A 538 5.79 12.19 2.43
C ILE A 538 6.11 13.37 3.32
N ALA A 539 6.29 13.05 4.60
CA ALA A 539 6.71 13.94 5.63
C ALA A 539 8.12 13.54 6.12
N THR A 540 9.20 14.18 5.63
CA THR A 540 10.60 13.89 6.00
C THR A 540 11.34 15.08 6.64
N ASN A 541 12.48 14.82 7.29
CA ASN A 541 13.47 15.83 7.72
C ASN A 541 14.75 15.82 6.86
N GLY A 542 14.82 14.99 5.80
CA GLY A 542 16.03 14.77 4.99
C GLY A 542 16.84 13.55 5.47
N GLY A 543 18.17 13.62 5.39
CA GLY A 543 19.09 12.69 6.07
C GLY A 543 19.33 11.33 5.39
N GLY A 544 19.61 11.29 4.08
CA GLY A 544 19.80 10.02 3.36
C GLY A 544 18.50 9.37 2.94
N THR A 545 17.64 10.14 2.28
CA THR A 545 16.37 9.64 1.75
C THR A 545 16.39 9.72 0.23
N THR A 546 16.07 8.60 -0.43
CA THR A 546 15.95 8.50 -1.88
C THR A 546 14.49 8.31 -2.24
N ILE A 547 13.87 9.33 -2.84
CA ILE A 547 12.45 9.34 -3.21
C ILE A 547 12.39 9.30 -4.74
N THR A 548 12.09 8.14 -5.32
CA THR A 548 12.15 7.97 -6.77
C THR A 548 11.03 7.14 -7.37
N ASN A 549 10.61 7.43 -8.59
CA ASN A 549 9.59 6.65 -9.30
C ASN A 549 8.26 6.54 -8.53
N ASN A 550 7.91 7.51 -7.68
CA ASN A 550 6.62 7.54 -7.01
C ASN A 550 5.65 8.46 -7.76
N THR A 551 4.36 8.16 -7.63
CA THR A 551 3.27 9.01 -8.10
C THR A 551 2.59 9.65 -6.89
N PHE A 552 2.58 10.98 -6.84
CA PHE A 552 1.88 11.78 -5.84
C PHE A 552 0.64 12.38 -6.49
N HIS A 553 -0.54 12.10 -5.91
CA HIS A 553 -1.79 12.60 -6.46
C HIS A 553 -2.68 13.29 -5.43
N GLY A 554 -3.04 14.54 -5.68
CA GLY A 554 -4.10 15.21 -4.94
C GLY A 554 -3.80 15.53 -3.47
N ASN A 555 -2.54 15.45 -3.02
CA ASN A 555 -2.15 15.70 -1.64
C ASN A 555 -2.18 17.21 -1.29
N GLY A 556 -2.15 17.54 0.01
CA GLY A 556 -1.87 18.90 0.45
C GLY A 556 -0.43 19.30 0.11
N HIS A 557 0.52 18.46 0.51
CA HIS A 557 1.88 18.48 0.00
C HIS A 557 2.26 17.12 -0.54
N GLY A 558 2.87 17.02 -1.74
CA GLY A 558 3.41 15.75 -2.22
C GLY A 558 4.53 15.27 -1.29
N ILE A 559 5.59 16.08 -1.20
CA ILE A 559 6.70 15.93 -0.24
C ILE A 559 6.81 17.20 0.59
N ALA A 560 6.87 17.06 1.91
CA ALA A 560 7.10 18.16 2.84
C ALA A 560 8.33 17.90 3.70
N PHE A 561 9.16 18.92 3.86
CA PHE A 561 10.24 18.97 4.84
C PHE A 561 9.80 19.81 6.04
N HIS A 562 9.21 19.20 7.06
CA HIS A 562 8.77 19.88 8.30
C HIS A 562 9.92 19.84 9.29
N GLY A 563 10.86 20.74 9.06
CA GLY A 563 12.06 20.83 9.87
C GLY A 563 11.86 20.63 11.37
N GLY A 564 12.52 19.61 11.91
CA GLY A 564 12.84 19.42 13.32
C GLY A 564 11.64 19.29 14.24
N ASP A 565 11.37 18.05 14.65
CA ASP A 565 10.86 17.80 16.00
C ASP A 565 11.79 18.58 16.98
N PRO A 566 11.28 19.26 18.04
CA PRO A 566 12.13 19.84 19.10
C PRO A 566 13.15 18.85 19.70
N TYR A 567 13.02 17.55 19.41
CA TYR A 567 13.98 16.49 19.75
C TYR A 567 15.17 16.33 18.79
N SER A 568 15.21 17.03 17.65
CA SER A 568 16.34 17.02 16.69
C SER A 568 17.69 17.49 17.27
N VAL A 569 17.68 18.09 18.46
CA VAL A 569 18.88 18.50 19.21
C VAL A 569 19.67 17.29 19.77
N TYR A 570 19.07 16.09 19.84
CA TYR A 570 19.68 14.93 20.49
C TYR A 570 20.49 14.00 19.58
N PHE A 571 20.49 14.20 18.25
CA PHE A 571 21.20 13.32 17.30
C PHE A 571 22.14 14.06 16.33
N PRO A 572 23.17 14.78 16.84
CA PRO A 572 24.10 15.53 16.00
C PRO A 572 24.89 14.66 15.00
N ASP A 573 25.16 13.39 15.33
CA ASP A 573 26.00 12.51 14.50
C ASP A 573 25.33 12.07 13.18
N TYR A 574 24.00 12.07 13.09
CA TYR A 574 23.23 11.76 11.87
C TYR A 574 22.81 13.01 11.08
N ALA A 575 22.96 14.20 11.69
CA ALA A 575 22.66 15.50 11.08
C ALA A 575 23.85 16.09 10.30
N GLU A 576 25.02 15.44 10.29
CA GLU A 576 26.14 15.86 9.47
C GLU A 576 25.87 15.69 7.95
N SER A 577 26.57 16.48 7.14
CA SER A 577 26.51 16.59 5.67
C SER A 577 26.74 15.31 4.85
N LYS A 578 26.68 14.11 5.46
CA LYS A 578 27.12 12.84 4.88
C LYS A 578 26.11 12.21 3.91
N TYR A 579 24.80 12.45 4.09
CA TYR A 579 23.77 11.73 3.33
C TYR A 579 22.81 12.69 2.58
N PRO A 580 22.90 12.77 1.24
CA PRO A 580 22.05 13.66 0.44
C PRO A 580 20.58 13.20 0.45
N THR A 581 19.66 14.10 0.13
CA THR A 581 18.28 13.73 -0.21
C THR A 581 18.07 13.88 -1.71
N ILE A 582 17.62 12.79 -2.34
CA ILE A 582 17.41 12.71 -3.79
C ILE A 582 15.91 12.59 -4.06
N ILE A 583 15.37 13.51 -4.85
CA ILE A 583 13.99 13.49 -5.32
C ILE A 583 14.06 13.42 -6.84
N SER A 584 13.86 12.23 -7.41
CA SER A 584 13.99 12.08 -8.86
C SER A 584 13.03 11.11 -9.52
N ASN A 585 12.66 11.38 -10.77
CA ASN A 585 11.76 10.53 -11.54
C ASN A 585 10.41 10.30 -10.87
N ASN A 586 9.92 11.25 -10.07
CA ASN A 586 8.58 11.18 -9.50
C ASN A 586 7.59 11.95 -10.37
N THR A 587 6.34 11.50 -10.36
CA THR A 587 5.20 12.19 -10.97
C THR A 587 4.39 12.84 -9.86
N PHE A 588 4.13 14.14 -9.97
CA PHE A 588 3.28 14.89 -9.07
C PHE A 588 2.11 15.47 -9.85
N GLU A 589 0.89 15.13 -9.44
CA GLU A 589 -0.33 15.56 -10.11
C GLU A 589 -1.32 16.13 -9.10
N ASN A 590 -1.81 17.34 -9.34
CA ASN A 590 -2.91 17.92 -8.57
C ASN A 590 -2.66 18.05 -7.04
N ASP A 591 -1.41 17.93 -6.59
CA ASP A 591 -1.02 18.28 -5.23
C ASP A 591 -1.22 19.80 -5.01
N SER A 592 -1.54 20.25 -3.80
CA SER A 592 -1.56 21.70 -3.53
C SER A 592 -0.15 22.28 -3.59
N THR A 593 0.84 21.64 -2.96
CA THR A 593 2.25 21.93 -3.24
C THR A 593 3.03 20.65 -3.43
N SER A 594 3.61 20.42 -4.61
CA SER A 594 4.26 19.14 -4.92
C SER A 594 5.49 18.92 -4.03
N VAL A 595 6.36 19.93 -3.89
CA VAL A 595 7.51 19.87 -2.97
C VAL A 595 7.59 21.11 -2.09
N TYR A 596 7.49 20.93 -0.78
CA TYR A 596 7.64 21.97 0.24
C TYR A 596 8.94 21.80 1.02
N LEU A 597 9.84 22.78 0.96
CA LEU A 597 11.17 22.75 1.55
C LEU A 597 11.33 23.79 2.67
N ARG A 598 11.55 23.34 3.91
CA ARG A 598 11.91 24.22 5.03
C ARG A 598 13.43 24.28 5.20
N LEU A 599 14.06 25.33 4.66
CA LEU A 599 15.51 25.38 4.46
C LEU A 599 16.30 25.74 5.73
N ASP A 600 15.67 26.34 6.74
CA ASP A 600 16.31 26.62 8.05
C ASP A 600 16.53 25.38 8.91
N ARG A 601 16.09 24.22 8.43
CA ARG A 601 16.06 22.95 9.16
C ARG A 601 16.53 21.77 8.33
N CYS A 602 17.02 22.04 7.12
CA CYS A 602 17.69 21.07 6.27
C CYS A 602 19.18 21.41 6.32
N HIS A 603 20.03 20.47 6.72
CA HIS A 603 21.49 20.68 6.82
C HIS A 603 22.27 19.91 5.74
N GLN A 604 21.58 19.20 4.84
CA GLN A 604 22.19 18.37 3.79
C GLN A 604 21.84 18.87 2.38
N SER A 605 22.60 18.43 1.38
CA SER A 605 22.30 18.70 -0.03
C SER A 605 20.98 18.04 -0.46
N ILE A 606 20.16 18.80 -1.18
CA ILE A 606 18.89 18.34 -1.77
C ILE A 606 19.02 18.45 -3.29
N THR A 607 18.75 17.35 -3.98
CA THR A 607 18.72 17.29 -5.45
C THR A 607 17.32 16.95 -5.92
N ILE A 608 16.75 17.78 -6.79
CA ILE A 608 15.43 17.59 -7.39
C ILE A 608 15.61 17.54 -8.90
N THR A 609 15.48 16.35 -9.49
CA THR A 609 15.76 16.16 -10.92
C THR A 609 14.91 15.10 -11.60
N GLY A 610 14.60 15.26 -12.88
CA GLY A 610 13.84 14.27 -13.64
C GLY A 610 12.38 14.10 -13.19
N ASN A 611 11.82 15.04 -12.43
CA ASN A 611 10.43 14.93 -11.95
C ASN A 611 9.46 15.57 -12.95
N ASP A 612 8.28 14.98 -13.06
CA ASP A 612 7.13 15.52 -13.78
C ASP A 612 6.14 16.12 -12.79
N ILE A 613 6.11 17.45 -12.68
CA ILE A 613 5.22 18.19 -11.79
C ILE A 613 4.14 18.89 -12.62
N THR A 614 2.91 18.41 -12.51
CA THR A 614 1.78 18.88 -13.31
C THR A 614 0.61 19.32 -12.43
N GLU A 615 -0.01 20.44 -12.82
CA GLU A 615 -1.27 20.93 -12.24
C GLU A 615 -1.25 21.14 -10.72
N ALA A 616 -0.12 21.62 -10.17
CA ALA A 616 -0.05 21.96 -8.75
C ALA A 616 -1.12 23.03 -8.40
N ARG A 617 -2.03 22.71 -7.46
CA ARG A 617 -3.16 23.58 -7.10
C ARG A 617 -2.75 24.87 -6.39
N ASN A 618 -1.50 24.99 -5.96
CA ASN A 618 -0.85 26.23 -5.53
C ASN A 618 0.55 26.36 -6.14
N ASP A 619 1.60 25.90 -5.45
CA ASP A 619 3.00 26.05 -5.87
C ASP A 619 3.58 24.69 -6.26
N ALA A 620 4.27 24.53 -7.39
CA ALA A 620 4.93 23.25 -7.69
C ALA A 620 6.08 22.98 -6.70
N ILE A 621 7.00 23.94 -6.53
CA ILE A 621 8.03 23.89 -5.48
C ILE A 621 7.97 25.16 -4.65
N ARG A 622 7.89 25.01 -3.33
CA ARG A 622 7.91 26.13 -2.38
C ARG A 622 9.04 25.97 -1.37
N THR A 623 9.79 27.04 -1.14
CA THR A 623 10.75 27.11 -0.02
C THR A 623 10.23 28.03 1.07
N TRP A 624 10.69 27.81 2.31
CA TRP A 624 10.32 28.61 3.47
C TRP A 624 11.43 28.59 4.54
N ASN A 625 11.54 29.66 5.33
CA ASN A 625 12.34 29.75 6.55
C ASN A 625 11.60 30.55 7.65
N VAL A 626 11.96 30.35 8.93
CA VAL A 626 11.27 31.00 10.08
C VAL A 626 11.63 32.47 10.27
N TYR A 627 12.77 32.92 9.73
CA TYR A 627 13.32 34.24 10.06
C TYR A 627 12.41 35.42 9.67
N ASP A 628 11.47 35.22 8.75
CA ASP A 628 10.51 36.24 8.34
C ASP A 628 9.39 36.54 9.37
N GLU A 629 9.21 35.73 10.42
CA GLU A 629 8.16 35.95 11.45
C GLU A 629 8.67 36.58 12.76
N GLY A 630 9.91 37.06 12.83
CA GLY A 630 10.43 37.78 14.01
C GLY A 630 10.59 36.93 15.29
N GLN A 631 10.52 35.60 15.18
CA GLN A 631 10.79 34.66 16.27
C GLN A 631 12.29 34.29 16.26
N VAL A 632 13.05 34.88 17.19
CA VAL A 632 14.46 34.55 17.42
C VAL A 632 14.56 33.15 18.04
N VAL A 633 14.96 32.15 17.27
CA VAL A 633 15.40 30.85 17.81
C VAL A 633 16.86 30.99 18.24
N PHE A 634 17.13 30.57 19.48
CA PHE A 634 18.40 30.73 20.18
C PHE A 634 19.62 30.19 19.40
N GLY A 635 20.59 31.08 19.13
CA GLY A 635 21.99 30.82 19.50
C GLY A 635 22.99 30.26 18.48
N GLU A 636 22.60 29.72 17.32
CA GLU A 636 23.57 29.25 16.31
C GLU A 636 23.19 29.72 14.90
N ALA A 637 24.21 30.05 14.08
CA ALA A 637 24.03 30.44 12.70
C ALA A 637 23.47 29.27 11.89
N THR A 638 22.20 29.35 11.49
CA THR A 638 21.59 28.38 10.57
C THR A 638 22.25 28.49 9.20
N VAL A 639 22.92 27.43 8.78
CA VAL A 639 23.40 27.29 7.40
C VAL A 639 22.20 26.92 6.54
N LEU A 640 21.80 27.83 5.64
CA LEU A 640 20.75 27.56 4.66
C LEU A 640 21.30 26.67 3.54
N VAL A 641 20.55 25.63 3.20
CA VAL A 641 20.84 24.79 2.04
C VAL A 641 20.29 25.45 0.77
N ASN A 642 21.05 25.39 -0.32
CA ASN A 642 20.57 25.76 -1.66
C ASN A 642 20.33 24.48 -2.48
N PRO A 643 19.07 24.05 -2.68
CA PRO A 643 18.75 22.87 -3.47
C PRO A 643 19.18 23.00 -4.94
N ALA A 644 19.64 21.90 -5.53
CA ALA A 644 19.87 21.79 -6.97
C ALA A 644 18.58 21.33 -7.65
N ILE A 645 17.93 22.22 -8.41
CA ILE A 645 16.63 21.96 -9.04
C ILE A 645 16.82 22.02 -10.56
N HIS A 646 17.05 20.89 -11.21
CA HIS A 646 17.39 20.82 -12.63
C HIS A 646 16.69 19.68 -13.34
N TYR A 647 16.41 19.83 -14.63
CA TYR A 647 15.83 18.79 -15.47
C TYR A 647 14.47 18.28 -14.98
N ASN A 648 13.61 19.17 -14.48
CA ASN A 648 12.23 18.85 -14.14
C ASN A 648 11.27 19.47 -15.16
N ASN A 649 10.12 18.84 -15.35
CA ASN A 649 8.96 19.44 -16.01
C ASN A 649 8.07 20.08 -14.94
N ILE A 650 7.85 21.39 -15.05
CA ILE A 650 7.01 22.17 -14.14
C ILE A 650 5.93 22.84 -14.99
N VAL A 651 4.71 22.32 -14.93
CA VAL A 651 3.64 22.69 -15.88
C VAL A 651 2.30 22.85 -15.17
N GLY A 652 1.63 23.99 -15.36
CA GLY A 652 0.23 24.15 -14.98
C GLY A 652 0.01 24.48 -13.49
N SER A 653 1.03 24.96 -12.78
CA SER A 653 0.87 25.43 -11.40
C SER A 653 -0.02 26.67 -11.35
N THR A 654 -0.97 26.72 -10.41
CA THR A 654 -1.92 27.85 -10.34
C THR A 654 -1.30 29.14 -9.82
N ASN A 655 -0.29 29.07 -8.94
CA ASN A 655 0.37 30.22 -8.35
C ASN A 655 1.80 30.41 -8.88
N PHE A 656 2.73 29.53 -8.50
CA PHE A 656 4.13 29.54 -8.96
C PHE A 656 4.60 28.12 -9.32
N GLY A 657 5.39 28.02 -10.39
CA GLY A 657 6.24 26.86 -10.63
C GLY A 657 7.30 26.71 -9.54
N ILE A 658 7.98 27.82 -9.19
CA ILE A 658 8.86 27.88 -8.01
C ILE A 658 8.61 29.16 -7.23
N ASN A 659 8.25 29.00 -5.95
CA ASN A 659 8.06 30.08 -4.99
C ASN A 659 9.18 30.04 -3.92
N ASN A 660 10.22 30.84 -4.15
CA ASN A 660 11.27 31.07 -3.16
C ASN A 660 10.86 32.17 -2.17
N GLN A 661 10.50 31.77 -0.95
CA GLN A 661 10.18 32.71 0.13
C GLN A 661 11.43 33.07 0.95
N VAL A 662 12.57 32.41 0.71
CA VAL A 662 13.81 32.62 1.45
C VAL A 662 14.65 33.69 0.72
N THR A 663 14.72 34.89 1.28
CA THR A 663 15.34 36.05 0.59
C THR A 663 16.86 36.03 0.60
N GLU A 664 17.48 35.25 1.49
CA GLU A 664 18.94 35.16 1.65
C GLU A 664 19.61 34.25 0.61
N ILE A 665 18.84 33.43 -0.11
CA ILE A 665 19.36 32.49 -1.11
C ILE A 665 18.78 32.81 -2.49
N ASN A 666 19.60 32.65 -3.51
CA ASN A 666 19.15 32.65 -4.90
C ASN A 666 19.13 31.20 -5.38
N LEU A 667 17.93 30.62 -5.51
CA LEU A 667 17.76 29.22 -5.89
C LEU A 667 18.27 28.98 -7.31
N ASP A 668 19.09 27.95 -7.50
CA ASP A 668 19.46 27.50 -8.84
C ASP A 668 18.38 26.56 -9.40
N ALA A 669 17.55 27.12 -10.28
CA ALA A 669 16.49 26.42 -11.00
C ALA A 669 16.73 26.43 -12.52
N THR A 670 18.00 26.46 -12.92
CA THR A 670 18.38 26.35 -14.34
C THR A 670 18.04 24.96 -14.90
N HIS A 671 17.90 24.86 -16.21
CA HIS A 671 17.64 23.61 -16.92
C HIS A 671 16.31 22.93 -16.55
N ASN A 672 15.27 23.67 -16.16
CA ASN A 672 13.91 23.14 -16.05
C ASN A 672 13.04 23.54 -17.24
N TRP A 673 12.03 22.72 -17.54
CA TRP A 673 10.95 23.02 -18.46
C TRP A 673 9.78 23.66 -17.70
N TRP A 674 9.27 24.78 -18.18
CA TRP A 674 8.25 25.58 -17.49
C TRP A 674 6.87 25.52 -18.15
N GLY A 675 6.63 24.54 -19.02
CA GLY A 675 5.38 24.41 -19.77
C GLY A 675 5.30 25.22 -21.08
N HIS A 676 6.30 26.05 -21.39
CA HIS A 676 6.33 26.80 -22.66
C HIS A 676 7.77 27.14 -23.13
N PRO A 677 8.07 27.14 -24.46
CA PRO A 677 9.43 27.41 -24.97
C PRO A 677 10.03 28.75 -24.58
N SER A 678 9.17 29.76 -24.35
CA SER A 678 9.59 31.09 -23.90
C SER A 678 9.94 31.19 -22.42
N GLY A 679 9.86 30.09 -21.67
CA GLY A 679 10.27 30.04 -20.26
C GLY A 679 9.22 30.55 -19.29
N PRO A 680 9.60 30.68 -18.00
CA PRO A 680 8.68 31.00 -16.93
C PRO A 680 8.24 32.45 -16.96
N ARG A 681 7.02 32.71 -16.47
CA ARG A 681 6.53 34.05 -16.19
C ARG A 681 7.25 34.63 -14.98
N ARG A 682 7.62 35.90 -15.01
CA ARG A 682 8.21 36.56 -13.83
C ARG A 682 7.17 37.32 -13.02
N ASP A 683 7.24 37.18 -11.69
CA ASP A 683 6.57 38.10 -10.78
C ASP A 683 7.40 39.37 -10.60
N ARG A 684 7.01 40.45 -11.29
CA ARG A 684 7.33 41.82 -10.87
C ARG A 684 6.01 42.56 -10.77
N GLY A 685 5.92 43.54 -9.87
CA GLY A 685 4.74 44.40 -9.66
C GLY A 685 4.23 45.20 -10.87
N ASN A 686 4.66 44.90 -12.10
CA ASN A 686 3.95 45.25 -13.32
C ASN A 686 3.08 44.05 -13.77
N PRO A 687 1.76 44.04 -13.48
CA PRO A 687 0.85 42.96 -13.88
C PRO A 687 0.70 42.78 -15.40
N ASN A 688 1.28 43.68 -16.22
CA ASN A 688 1.23 43.60 -17.68
C ASN A 688 2.49 43.00 -18.32
N CYS A 689 3.53 42.69 -17.54
CA CYS A 689 4.75 42.04 -18.04
C CYS A 689 4.41 40.61 -18.52
N LYS A 690 4.70 40.29 -19.80
CA LYS A 690 4.42 38.98 -20.39
C LYS A 690 5.67 38.11 -20.57
N ALA A 691 6.82 38.51 -19.98
CA ALA A 691 8.09 37.80 -20.05
C ALA A 691 7.95 36.30 -19.72
N GLY A 692 7.86 35.48 -20.77
CA GLY A 692 7.60 34.03 -20.68
C GLY A 692 6.09 33.69 -20.61
N ARG A 693 5.70 32.53 -21.13
CA ARG A 693 4.30 32.05 -21.08
C ARG A 693 4.11 30.85 -20.17
N GLY A 694 5.20 30.27 -19.66
CA GLY A 694 5.19 29.15 -18.73
C GLY A 694 4.83 29.52 -17.30
N ASP A 695 5.01 28.57 -16.40
CA ASP A 695 4.72 28.70 -14.97
C ASP A 695 5.51 29.83 -14.32
N ARG A 696 4.92 30.48 -13.31
CA ARG A 696 5.50 31.68 -12.68
C ARG A 696 6.68 31.32 -11.78
N VAL A 697 7.65 32.23 -11.68
CA VAL A 697 8.72 32.18 -10.67
C VAL A 697 8.69 33.43 -9.80
N SER A 698 8.95 33.25 -8.51
CA SER A 698 9.13 34.35 -7.55
C SER A 698 10.46 35.10 -7.80
N GLU A 699 10.72 36.12 -6.98
CA GLU A 699 12.06 36.70 -6.87
C GLU A 699 13.06 35.69 -6.30
N ASN A 700 14.36 35.97 -6.49
CA ASN A 700 15.48 35.13 -6.01
C ASN A 700 15.46 33.68 -6.53
N VAL A 701 15.04 33.49 -7.79
CA VAL A 701 15.13 32.22 -8.52
C VAL A 701 15.94 32.45 -9.82
N ARG A 702 17.06 31.74 -9.95
CA ARG A 702 17.87 31.69 -11.18
C ARG A 702 17.34 30.58 -12.08
N TYR A 703 16.57 30.96 -13.11
CA TYR A 703 15.93 30.00 -14.01
C TYR A 703 16.50 29.96 -15.43
N HIS A 704 17.40 30.87 -15.81
CA HIS A 704 18.01 30.87 -17.15
C HIS A 704 19.47 30.39 -17.07
N PRO A 705 19.91 29.51 -17.99
CA PRO A 705 19.13 28.93 -19.09
C PRO A 705 17.99 28.02 -18.60
N TRP A 706 16.82 28.11 -19.25
CA TRP A 706 15.71 27.16 -19.07
C TRP A 706 15.67 26.19 -20.26
N LEU A 707 14.96 25.08 -20.16
CA LEU A 707 14.78 24.18 -21.30
C LEU A 707 13.68 24.72 -22.22
N SER A 708 13.89 24.73 -23.54
CA SER A 708 12.85 25.12 -24.51
C SER A 708 11.93 23.95 -24.93
N LYS A 709 12.16 22.76 -24.35
CA LYS A 709 11.37 21.54 -24.51
C LYS A 709 11.34 20.75 -23.19
N PRO A 710 10.41 19.79 -23.00
CA PRO A 710 10.41 18.88 -21.86
C PRO A 710 11.76 18.16 -21.67
N PHE A 711 12.16 17.92 -20.42
CA PHE A 711 13.51 17.43 -20.12
C PHE A 711 13.84 16.09 -20.79
N GLN A 712 12.86 15.16 -20.85
CA GLN A 712 13.02 13.85 -21.48
C GLN A 712 13.47 14.01 -22.94
N THR A 713 12.83 14.93 -23.70
CA THR A 713 13.20 15.20 -25.10
C THR A 713 14.62 15.76 -25.23
N VAL A 714 15.07 16.56 -24.27
CA VAL A 714 16.42 17.15 -24.29
C VAL A 714 17.46 16.08 -24.01
N LEU A 715 17.24 15.25 -22.99
CA LEU A 715 18.15 14.17 -22.60
C LEU A 715 18.25 13.09 -23.70
N GLU A 716 17.13 12.67 -24.28
CA GLU A 716 17.12 11.68 -25.38
C GLU A 716 17.97 12.12 -26.57
N LYS A 717 17.90 13.40 -26.94
CA LYS A 717 18.56 13.93 -28.14
C LYS A 717 20.02 14.31 -27.92
N HIS A 718 20.45 14.49 -26.67
CA HIS A 718 21.78 15.00 -26.34
C HIS A 718 22.11 16.33 -27.06
N VAL A 719 21.10 17.21 -27.20
CA VAL A 719 21.26 18.55 -27.80
C VAL A 719 20.63 19.60 -26.88
N GLY A 720 21.38 20.68 -26.63
CA GLY A 720 20.96 21.79 -25.78
C GLY A 720 19.78 22.59 -26.35
N HIS A 721 18.58 22.26 -25.91
CA HIS A 721 17.37 23.06 -26.16
C HIS A 721 17.20 24.09 -25.05
N TYR A 722 17.77 25.29 -25.23
CA TYR A 722 17.83 26.29 -24.17
C TYR A 722 17.10 27.59 -24.53
N GLY A 723 16.50 28.20 -23.52
CA GLY A 723 16.01 29.57 -23.59
C GLY A 723 16.73 30.49 -22.61
N PHE A 724 16.84 31.76 -23.00
CA PHE A 724 17.57 32.80 -22.27
C PHE A 724 16.77 34.09 -22.15
N LYS A 725 17.01 34.82 -21.07
CA LYS A 725 16.54 36.21 -20.95
C LYS A 725 17.23 37.04 -22.03
N GLY A 726 16.45 37.59 -22.95
CA GLY A 726 16.93 38.55 -23.92
C GLY A 726 16.96 39.97 -23.35
N ARG A 727 16.78 40.96 -24.24
CA ARG A 727 16.85 42.37 -23.88
C ARG A 727 15.66 42.81 -23.03
N HIS A 728 15.97 43.65 -22.06
CA HIS A 728 15.02 44.51 -21.36
C HIS A 728 14.53 45.64 -22.27
N LEU A 729 13.22 45.70 -22.48
CA LEU A 729 12.55 46.68 -23.33
C LEU A 729 11.76 47.65 -22.44
N GLY A 730 12.21 48.89 -22.37
CA GLY A 730 11.54 49.94 -21.60
C GLY A 730 10.21 50.37 -22.24
N LYS A 731 9.37 51.07 -21.48
CA LYS A 731 8.15 51.68 -22.04
C LYS A 731 8.49 52.67 -23.16
N GLY A 732 7.70 52.67 -24.23
CA GLY A 732 7.94 53.52 -25.40
C GLY A 732 8.79 52.84 -26.47
N TRP A 733 9.57 53.61 -27.22
CA TRP A 733 10.33 53.09 -28.35
C TRP A 733 11.66 52.46 -27.90
N ASN A 734 11.92 51.27 -28.41
CA ASN A 734 13.14 50.51 -28.24
C ASN A 734 13.63 50.02 -29.60
N THR A 735 14.84 49.49 -29.62
CA THR A 735 15.28 48.59 -30.68
C THR A 735 15.36 47.15 -30.19
N LEU A 736 15.25 46.19 -31.09
CA LEU A 736 15.42 44.77 -30.79
C LEU A 736 16.13 44.10 -31.95
N SER A 737 17.13 43.28 -31.63
CA SER A 737 17.76 42.32 -32.54
C SER A 737 17.91 40.98 -31.84
N VAL A 738 18.22 39.93 -32.60
CA VAL A 738 18.56 38.61 -32.03
C VAL A 738 20.02 38.28 -32.32
N PRO A 739 20.77 37.75 -31.34
CA PRO A 739 22.21 37.56 -31.46
C PRO A 739 22.57 36.19 -32.04
N ILE A 740 21.62 35.25 -32.08
CA ILE A 740 21.79 33.85 -32.44
C ILE A 740 20.48 33.33 -33.05
N TYR A 741 20.56 32.27 -33.86
CA TYR A 741 19.36 31.65 -34.44
C TYR A 741 18.42 31.15 -33.34
N LEU A 742 17.12 31.39 -33.53
CA LEU A 742 16.07 30.97 -32.61
C LEU A 742 15.30 29.77 -33.17
N ASP A 743 14.83 28.88 -32.29
CA ASP A 743 13.96 27.75 -32.68
C ASP A 743 12.63 28.27 -33.27
N ASN A 744 12.07 29.33 -32.65
CA ASN A 744 10.91 30.07 -33.16
C ASN A 744 11.30 31.52 -33.44
N ASN A 745 11.59 31.83 -34.72
CA ASN A 745 12.04 33.17 -35.14
C ASN A 745 10.93 34.02 -35.79
N ALA A 746 9.68 33.55 -35.82
CA ALA A 746 8.57 34.33 -36.33
C ALA A 746 8.19 35.43 -35.31
N TRP A 747 7.91 36.63 -35.80
CA TRP A 747 7.57 37.78 -34.98
C TRP A 747 6.31 37.54 -34.16
N GLY A 748 5.34 36.79 -34.70
CA GLY A 748 4.13 36.39 -33.98
C GLY A 748 4.43 35.64 -32.68
N ASP A 749 5.44 34.76 -32.66
CA ASP A 749 5.84 33.98 -31.49
C ASP A 749 6.60 34.82 -30.46
N ILE A 750 7.43 35.76 -30.92
CA ILE A 750 8.20 36.67 -30.07
C ILE A 750 7.27 37.72 -29.44
N ALA A 751 6.46 38.40 -30.25
CA ALA A 751 5.50 39.42 -29.83
C ALA A 751 4.43 38.86 -28.88
N ALA A 752 4.04 37.60 -29.08
CA ALA A 752 3.18 36.85 -28.19
C ALA A 752 3.59 36.86 -26.71
N CYS A 753 4.88 37.04 -26.42
CA CYS A 753 5.46 37.08 -25.08
C CYS A 753 5.81 38.50 -24.61
N LEU A 754 5.31 39.53 -25.31
CA LEU A 754 5.59 40.93 -25.04
C LEU A 754 4.27 41.72 -24.90
N ASP A 755 4.28 42.82 -24.15
CA ASP A 755 3.23 43.85 -24.18
C ASP A 755 3.54 44.93 -25.23
N GLU A 756 3.67 44.47 -26.49
CA GLU A 756 4.00 45.33 -27.62
C GLU A 756 2.78 46.14 -28.10
N ASN A 757 3.05 47.33 -28.65
CA ASN A 757 2.07 48.13 -29.35
C ASN A 757 2.16 47.91 -30.87
N ILE A 758 3.37 48.04 -31.38
CA ILE A 758 3.67 47.99 -32.81
C ILE A 758 5.17 47.80 -33.01
N ALA A 759 5.55 47.10 -34.08
CA ALA A 759 6.94 46.95 -34.48
C ALA A 759 7.12 47.22 -35.97
N TYR A 760 8.28 47.78 -36.32
CA TYR A 760 8.65 48.11 -37.69
C TYR A 760 10.04 47.58 -38.01
N ARG A 761 10.22 47.07 -39.22
CA ARG A 761 11.55 46.79 -39.81
C ARG A 761 11.87 47.82 -40.87
N PHE A 762 13.16 48.06 -41.09
CA PHE A 762 13.62 48.93 -42.17
C PHE A 762 14.02 48.11 -43.39
N ASN A 763 13.34 48.31 -44.52
CA ASN A 763 13.72 47.67 -45.78
C ASN A 763 14.80 48.51 -46.47
N ALA A 764 16.04 48.03 -46.41
CA ALA A 764 17.19 48.72 -46.99
C ALA A 764 17.15 48.79 -48.53
N SER A 765 16.39 47.93 -49.21
CA SER A 765 16.27 47.98 -50.68
C SER A 765 15.33 49.10 -51.14
N THR A 766 14.26 49.34 -50.40
CA THR A 766 13.26 50.39 -50.69
C THR A 766 13.52 51.68 -49.92
N GLN A 767 14.45 51.65 -48.94
CA GLN A 767 14.74 52.75 -48.01
C GLN A 767 13.48 53.22 -47.26
N ALA A 768 12.59 52.28 -46.90
CA ALA A 768 11.30 52.56 -46.28
C ALA A 768 11.05 51.66 -45.05
N TRP A 769 10.20 52.15 -44.14
CA TRP A 769 9.70 51.38 -43.01
C TRP A 769 8.59 50.43 -43.43
N GLU A 770 8.64 49.22 -42.92
CA GLU A 770 7.60 48.19 -43.08
C GLU A 770 7.09 47.75 -41.71
N LEU A 771 5.77 47.57 -41.62
CA LEU A 771 5.14 47.03 -40.43
C LEU A 771 5.53 45.55 -40.26
N MET A 772 5.87 45.16 -39.03
CA MET A 772 6.05 43.74 -38.68
C MET A 772 4.68 43.05 -38.55
N THR A 773 4.54 41.92 -39.23
CA THR A 773 3.40 41.00 -39.20
C THR A 773 3.81 39.69 -38.56
N THR A 774 2.85 38.84 -38.20
CA THR A 774 3.09 37.58 -37.46
C THR A 774 4.12 36.67 -38.13
N ASP A 775 4.12 36.61 -39.47
CA ASP A 775 4.93 35.66 -40.23
C ASP A 775 6.32 36.22 -40.57
N ASN A 776 6.59 37.49 -40.25
CA ASN A 776 7.91 38.07 -40.47
C ASN A 776 8.93 37.45 -39.52
N LYS A 777 10.07 37.04 -40.06
CA LYS A 777 11.14 36.43 -39.27
C LYS A 777 12.12 37.48 -38.75
N LEU A 778 12.71 37.20 -37.60
CA LEU A 778 13.80 37.96 -37.01
C LEU A 778 15.02 37.04 -36.89
N ASP A 779 15.89 37.05 -37.90
CA ASP A 779 17.12 36.27 -37.93
C ASP A 779 18.30 37.06 -37.32
N PRO A 780 19.42 36.40 -36.98
CA PRO A 780 20.61 37.12 -36.54
C PRO A 780 21.05 38.20 -37.54
N LEU A 781 21.54 39.33 -37.03
CA LEU A 781 21.83 40.58 -37.78
C LEU A 781 20.58 41.37 -38.22
N ASP A 782 19.38 40.79 -38.14
CA ASP A 782 18.14 41.56 -38.27
C ASP A 782 17.85 42.38 -37.02
N ALA A 783 17.15 43.49 -37.25
CA ALA A 783 16.83 44.44 -36.23
C ALA A 783 15.55 45.19 -36.56
N ILE A 784 14.81 45.54 -35.52
CA ILE A 784 13.53 46.22 -35.60
C ILE A 784 13.45 47.37 -34.61
N TYR A 785 12.53 48.27 -34.89
CA TYR A 785 12.02 49.23 -33.92
C TYR A 785 10.75 48.68 -33.32
N ILE A 786 10.65 48.69 -32.00
CA ILE A 786 9.49 48.19 -31.28
C ILE A 786 9.01 49.23 -30.29
N LYS A 787 7.71 49.51 -30.29
CA LYS A 787 7.07 50.36 -29.28
C LYS A 787 6.36 49.47 -28.27
N MET A 788 6.73 49.62 -27.01
CA MET A 788 6.16 48.86 -25.90
C MET A 788 5.11 49.69 -25.14
N ASN A 789 4.00 49.06 -24.76
CA ASN A 789 2.98 49.69 -23.90
C ASN A 789 3.48 49.76 -22.43
N SER A 790 4.17 48.71 -21.99
CA SER A 790 4.80 48.60 -20.68
C SER A 790 6.19 47.96 -20.78
N GLU A 791 6.96 48.04 -19.70
CA GLU A 791 8.31 47.46 -19.65
C GLU A 791 8.23 45.93 -19.61
N ASP A 792 9.04 45.25 -20.44
CA ASP A 792 9.05 43.79 -20.61
C ASP A 792 10.45 43.24 -20.96
N ILE A 793 10.63 41.91 -20.98
CA ILE A 793 11.87 41.24 -21.37
C ILE A 793 11.58 40.24 -22.50
N ALA A 794 12.28 40.36 -23.62
CA ALA A 794 12.11 39.43 -24.74
C ALA A 794 12.75 38.05 -24.44
N PRO A 795 11.97 36.96 -24.33
CA PRO A 795 12.54 35.63 -24.16
C PRO A 795 13.12 35.10 -25.49
N LEU A 796 14.28 34.46 -25.44
CA LEU A 796 14.97 33.93 -26.60
C LEU A 796 15.11 32.41 -26.49
N ALA A 797 14.35 31.64 -27.26
CA ALA A 797 14.53 30.19 -27.39
C ALA A 797 15.55 29.92 -28.50
N VAL A 798 16.78 29.53 -28.12
CA VAL A 798 17.90 29.34 -29.05
C VAL A 798 17.68 28.08 -29.88
N SER A 799 18.08 28.12 -31.15
CA SER A 799 17.93 26.95 -32.01
C SER A 799 18.88 25.82 -31.64
N ALA A 800 18.35 24.60 -31.61
CA ALA A 800 19.15 23.39 -31.49
C ALA A 800 19.68 22.88 -32.85
N SER A 801 19.28 23.50 -33.96
CA SER A 801 19.73 23.07 -35.30
C SER A 801 21.19 23.45 -35.54
N ILE A 802 21.90 22.67 -36.34
CA ILE A 802 23.25 23.05 -36.82
C ILE A 802 23.11 24.23 -37.78
N THR A 803 23.77 25.36 -37.47
CA THR A 803 23.76 26.56 -38.31
C THR A 803 25.17 27.06 -38.61
N ASN A 804 25.32 27.73 -39.75
CA ASN A 804 26.52 28.50 -40.05
C ASN A 804 26.43 29.89 -39.40
N PRO A 805 27.55 30.58 -39.18
CA PRO A 805 27.53 31.99 -38.84
C PRO A 805 26.68 32.82 -39.83
N PRO A 806 25.83 33.74 -39.34
CA PRO A 806 24.85 34.43 -40.16
C PRO A 806 25.52 35.44 -41.10
N VAL A 807 24.92 35.68 -42.25
CA VAL A 807 25.35 36.71 -43.20
C VAL A 807 24.16 37.53 -43.65
N LYS A 808 24.28 38.86 -43.62
CA LYS A 808 23.27 39.80 -44.07
C LYS A 808 23.82 40.75 -45.12
N GLU A 809 23.13 40.83 -46.27
CA GLU A 809 23.49 41.78 -47.31
C GLU A 809 23.03 43.20 -46.91
N LEU A 810 23.99 44.13 -46.82
CA LEU A 810 23.73 45.54 -46.59
C LEU A 810 23.70 46.28 -47.94
N LYS A 811 22.63 47.06 -48.15
CA LYS A 811 22.39 47.83 -49.37
C LYS A 811 23.02 49.20 -49.27
N ARG A 812 23.31 49.84 -50.40
CA ARG A 812 23.73 51.26 -50.43
C ARG A 812 22.66 52.13 -49.76
N GLY A 813 23.07 53.07 -48.91
CA GLY A 813 22.17 53.90 -48.10
C GLY A 813 22.07 53.39 -46.66
N TRP A 814 20.95 53.69 -45.99
CA TRP A 814 20.74 53.29 -44.61
C TRP A 814 20.38 51.81 -44.50
N ASN A 815 20.90 51.16 -43.47
CA ASN A 815 20.56 49.79 -43.06
C ASN A 815 20.35 49.79 -41.55
N LEU A 816 19.45 48.95 -41.07
CA LEU A 816 19.26 48.68 -39.64
C LEU A 816 19.75 47.26 -39.35
N VAL A 817 20.73 47.13 -38.46
CA VAL A 817 21.40 45.86 -38.16
C VAL A 817 21.56 45.65 -36.65
N GLY A 818 21.56 44.39 -36.24
CA GLY A 818 21.95 43.97 -34.89
C GLY A 818 23.36 43.37 -34.85
N LEU A 819 23.82 43.05 -33.64
CA LEU A 819 25.07 42.32 -33.42
C LEU A 819 24.77 40.82 -33.21
N ALA A 820 25.27 39.98 -34.12
CA ALA A 820 25.17 38.52 -34.01
C ALA A 820 26.41 37.94 -33.33
N VAL A 821 26.43 37.95 -32.00
CA VAL A 821 27.49 37.36 -31.15
C VAL A 821 26.85 36.71 -29.92
N TRP A 822 27.34 35.54 -29.52
CA TRP A 822 26.78 34.81 -28.38
C TRP A 822 27.63 34.92 -27.11
N GLU A 823 28.93 34.69 -27.23
CA GLU A 823 29.86 34.60 -26.09
C GLU A 823 30.24 35.95 -25.49
N GLU A 824 30.06 37.05 -26.24
CA GLU A 824 30.36 38.42 -25.80
C GLU A 824 29.06 39.21 -25.58
N GLU A 825 28.99 40.07 -24.56
CA GLU A 825 27.86 40.99 -24.35
C GLU A 825 27.81 42.11 -25.41
N ASN A 826 28.98 42.50 -25.91
CA ASN A 826 29.14 43.60 -26.84
C ASN A 826 30.44 43.45 -27.65
N MET A 827 30.57 44.24 -28.71
CA MET A 827 31.73 44.26 -29.59
C MET A 827 31.98 45.68 -30.10
N SER A 828 33.24 46.11 -30.24
CA SER A 828 33.53 47.42 -30.82
C SER A 828 33.00 47.54 -32.25
N VAL A 829 32.47 48.71 -32.60
CA VAL A 829 31.77 48.94 -33.88
C VAL A 829 32.59 48.58 -35.12
N ASP A 830 33.91 48.78 -35.08
CA ASP A 830 34.84 48.44 -36.17
C ASP A 830 35.04 46.93 -36.31
N ARG A 831 35.10 46.19 -35.19
CA ARG A 831 35.20 44.72 -35.19
C ARG A 831 33.87 44.10 -35.62
N ALA A 832 32.76 44.65 -35.15
CA ALA A 832 31.42 44.19 -35.50
C ALA A 832 31.11 44.35 -37.00
N LEU A 833 31.60 45.44 -37.63
CA LEU A 833 31.34 45.75 -39.04
C LEU A 833 32.53 45.48 -39.97
N VAL A 834 33.55 44.75 -39.51
CA VAL A 834 34.82 44.54 -40.23
C VAL A 834 34.61 43.93 -41.63
N SER A 835 33.65 43.02 -41.78
CA SER A 835 33.33 42.34 -43.04
C SER A 835 32.73 43.25 -44.12
N VAL A 836 32.24 44.42 -43.71
CA VAL A 836 31.69 45.47 -44.60
C VAL A 836 32.50 46.76 -44.53
N GLU A 837 33.69 46.74 -43.93
CA GLU A 837 34.55 47.91 -43.87
C GLU A 837 35.03 48.32 -45.27
N LEU A 838 35.46 47.33 -46.06
CA LEU A 838 35.93 47.49 -47.43
C LEU A 838 35.22 46.51 -48.37
N THR A 839 34.93 46.95 -49.58
CA THR A 839 34.49 46.09 -50.67
C THR A 839 35.66 45.23 -51.17
N PRO A 840 35.41 44.14 -51.93
CA PRO A 840 36.48 43.32 -52.50
C PRO A 840 37.49 44.09 -53.39
N ASP A 841 37.09 45.22 -53.98
CA ASP A 841 37.95 46.12 -54.76
C ASP A 841 38.59 47.25 -53.94
N GLY A 842 38.52 47.19 -52.60
CA GLY A 842 39.20 48.09 -51.67
C GLY A 842 38.51 49.45 -51.47
N LYS A 843 37.26 49.62 -51.91
CA LYS A 843 36.48 50.84 -51.65
C LYS A 843 35.85 50.76 -50.26
N ARG A 844 35.58 51.93 -49.66
CA ARG A 844 34.92 52.02 -48.35
C ARG A 844 33.48 51.46 -48.44
N GLY A 845 33.12 50.57 -47.51
CA GLY A 845 31.76 50.04 -47.41
C GLY A 845 30.84 50.97 -46.64
N TYR A 846 31.07 51.18 -45.34
CA TYR A 846 30.28 52.09 -44.49
C TYR A 846 31.06 53.34 -44.06
N THR A 847 30.35 54.42 -43.73
CA THR A 847 30.96 55.68 -43.25
C THR A 847 30.42 56.20 -41.94
N ILE A 848 29.16 55.91 -41.62
CA ILE A 848 28.46 56.40 -40.42
C ILE A 848 27.74 55.24 -39.77
N VAL A 849 27.86 55.14 -38.44
CA VAL A 849 27.07 54.24 -37.60
C VAL A 849 26.40 55.05 -36.49
N VAL A 850 25.12 54.80 -36.25
CA VAL A 850 24.34 55.50 -35.21
C VAL A 850 23.67 54.51 -34.29
N SER A 851 23.93 54.64 -32.99
CA SER A 851 23.10 54.06 -31.94
C SER A 851 21.97 55.02 -31.59
N PRO A 852 20.70 54.70 -31.90
CA PRO A 852 19.59 55.61 -31.70
C PRO A 852 19.24 55.80 -30.21
N SER A 853 18.71 56.95 -29.83
CA SER A 853 18.27 57.23 -28.44
C SER A 853 16.88 56.62 -28.15
N LEU A 854 16.80 55.28 -28.17
CA LEU A 854 15.56 54.50 -27.99
C LEU A 854 15.78 53.44 -26.91
N ASN A 855 15.80 53.87 -25.65
CA ASN A 855 16.08 53.01 -24.48
C ASN A 855 17.38 52.18 -24.64
N GLN A 856 18.38 52.75 -25.30
CA GLN A 856 19.78 52.30 -25.38
C GLN A 856 20.70 53.51 -25.28
N GLU A 857 21.99 53.27 -25.03
CA GLU A 857 23.00 54.31 -25.05
C GLU A 857 23.16 54.91 -26.45
N HIS A 858 23.06 56.24 -26.57
CA HIS A 858 23.14 56.95 -27.84
C HIS A 858 24.58 57.37 -28.17
N TRP A 859 25.02 57.09 -29.40
CA TRP A 859 26.30 57.55 -29.93
C TRP A 859 26.28 57.58 -31.46
N ILE A 860 27.21 58.35 -32.03
CA ILE A 860 27.45 58.42 -33.48
C ILE A 860 28.92 58.14 -33.73
N TYR A 861 29.20 57.18 -34.59
CA TYR A 861 30.54 56.82 -35.02
C TYR A 861 30.74 57.19 -36.49
N THR A 862 31.81 57.93 -36.77
CA THR A 862 32.24 58.24 -38.15
C THR A 862 33.66 57.73 -38.33
N ILE A 863 33.90 56.96 -39.40
CA ILE A 863 35.18 56.26 -39.59
C ILE A 863 36.37 57.19 -39.79
N VAL A 864 36.12 58.45 -40.15
CA VAL A 864 37.15 59.47 -40.39
C VAL A 864 37.29 60.36 -39.15
N GLY A 865 38.41 60.24 -38.44
CA GLY A 865 38.84 61.21 -37.42
C GLY A 865 38.46 60.87 -35.96
N GLN A 866 37.89 59.69 -35.68
CA GLN A 866 37.63 59.24 -34.31
C GLN A 866 38.60 58.13 -33.87
N THR A 867 39.25 58.33 -32.72
CA THR A 867 40.15 57.36 -32.09
C THR A 867 39.41 56.41 -31.13
N GLU A 868 38.26 56.84 -30.60
CA GLU A 868 37.42 56.02 -29.73
C GLU A 868 36.41 55.23 -30.55
N LYS A 869 36.27 53.94 -30.23
CA LYS A 869 35.41 52.99 -30.93
C LYS A 869 34.30 52.56 -29.96
N PRO A 870 33.06 53.05 -30.12
CA PRO A 870 31.97 52.69 -29.23
C PRO A 870 31.61 51.21 -29.37
N LEU A 871 30.91 50.68 -28.36
CA LEU A 871 30.48 49.30 -28.30
C LEU A 871 29.08 49.15 -28.90
N MET A 872 28.92 48.13 -29.73
CA MET A 872 27.64 47.58 -30.12
C MET A 872 27.29 46.46 -29.14
N ASN A 873 26.19 46.58 -28.40
CA ASN A 873 25.67 45.55 -27.50
C ASN A 873 24.81 44.54 -28.28
N LYS A 874 24.82 43.29 -27.81
CA LYS A 874 23.91 42.25 -28.32
C LYS A 874 22.46 42.62 -27.99
N ASN A 875 21.53 42.14 -28.81
CA ASN A 875 20.09 42.44 -28.75
C ASN A 875 19.68 43.91 -29.05
N GLU A 876 20.62 44.80 -29.37
CA GLU A 876 20.34 46.18 -29.80
C GLU A 876 20.44 46.35 -31.31
N ALA A 877 19.93 47.47 -31.83
CA ALA A 877 20.03 47.83 -33.24
C ALA A 877 20.83 49.10 -33.47
N TYR A 878 21.47 49.15 -34.64
CA TYR A 878 22.33 50.25 -35.07
C TYR A 878 22.04 50.59 -36.53
N TRP A 879 22.00 51.89 -36.83
CA TRP A 879 21.95 52.36 -38.21
C TRP A 879 23.34 52.34 -38.82
N VAL A 880 23.48 51.76 -39.99
CA VAL A 880 24.73 51.75 -40.75
C VAL A 880 24.48 52.37 -42.12
N TYR A 881 25.19 53.46 -42.41
CA TYR A 881 25.17 54.09 -43.73
C TYR A 881 26.25 53.50 -44.63
N MET A 882 25.83 52.81 -45.68
CA MET A 882 26.70 52.17 -46.67
C MET A 882 26.89 53.07 -47.90
N GLU A 883 28.14 53.39 -48.23
CA GLU A 883 28.51 53.99 -49.51
C GLU A 883 28.48 52.97 -50.64
N ASN A 884 28.97 51.76 -50.37
CA ASN A 884 28.98 50.62 -51.29
C ASN A 884 28.37 49.40 -50.59
N PRO A 885 27.51 48.61 -51.25
CA PRO A 885 26.88 47.44 -50.63
C PRO A 885 27.91 46.36 -50.27
N GLY A 886 27.60 45.52 -49.29
CA GLY A 886 28.49 44.46 -48.79
C GLY A 886 27.76 43.43 -47.93
N ASN A 887 28.42 42.30 -47.66
CA ASN A 887 27.87 41.23 -46.83
C ASN A 887 28.43 41.32 -45.41
N LEU A 888 27.57 41.65 -44.44
CA LEU A 888 27.90 41.64 -43.02
C LEU A 888 27.85 40.20 -42.50
N ALA A 889 29.00 39.67 -42.08
CA ALA A 889 29.11 38.39 -41.41
C ALA A 889 29.02 38.55 -39.88
N GLY A 890 28.26 37.67 -39.23
CA GLY A 890 28.17 37.55 -37.77
C GLY A 890 29.13 36.50 -37.20
N PHE A 891 29.07 36.34 -35.87
CA PHE A 891 30.04 35.57 -35.08
C PHE A 891 29.40 34.43 -34.27
N SER A 892 28.07 34.27 -34.30
CA SER A 892 27.35 33.23 -33.55
C SER A 892 26.93 32.06 -34.45
N SER A 893 26.81 30.87 -33.86
CA SER A 893 26.29 29.66 -34.51
C SER A 893 25.63 28.74 -33.48
N THR A 894 24.84 27.79 -33.94
CA THR A 894 24.16 26.76 -33.13
C THR A 894 24.54 25.36 -33.60
N PRO A 895 24.39 24.29 -32.77
CA PRO A 895 23.83 24.27 -31.40
C PRO A 895 24.76 24.85 -30.34
N LEU A 896 24.20 25.18 -29.17
CA LEU A 896 24.97 25.44 -27.96
C LEU A 896 25.45 24.12 -27.32
N PRO A 897 26.54 24.12 -26.53
CA PRO A 897 27.00 22.94 -25.81
C PRO A 897 25.90 22.35 -24.92
N PHE A 898 25.72 21.03 -24.95
CA PHE A 898 24.82 20.31 -24.04
C PHE A 898 25.48 20.18 -22.66
N TRP A 899 24.77 20.56 -21.61
CA TRP A 899 25.19 20.37 -20.22
C TRP A 899 24.57 19.08 -19.69
N GLU A 900 25.36 18.04 -19.45
CA GLU A 900 24.83 16.81 -18.83
C GLU A 900 24.33 17.09 -17.40
N PRO A 901 23.22 16.47 -16.96
CA PRO A 901 22.87 16.45 -15.54
C PRO A 901 23.99 15.74 -14.75
N GLU A 902 24.50 16.36 -13.69
CA GLU A 902 25.43 15.71 -12.74
C GLU A 902 24.73 14.73 -11.81
#